data_AF-A0A9Q0B397-F1
#
_entry.id   AF-A0A9Q0B397-F1
#
_cell.length_a   1.000
_cell.length_b   1.000
_cell.length_c   1.000
_cell.angle_alpha   90.00
_cell.angle_beta   90.00
_cell.angle_gamma   90.00
#
_symmetry.space_group_name_H-M   'P 1'
#
loop_
_entity.id
_entity.type
_entity.pdbx_description
1 polymer ?
#
loop_
_entity_poly.entity_id
_entity_poly.type
_entity_poly.pdbx_seq_one_letter_code
_entity_poly.pdbx_strand_id
1 'polypeptide(L)'
;MFAAVSLVLAVLLALAMPSEATFQSDCLALTPQTTVVNSTAQEISYVETGANLTFPEQDPSCGRGSQVVRTNLCRVAMNITTSSRSQIVAEVWLPEKWNGRMVTVAGGGLDGCVHTEDLAYATAHGFVAVGTNNGHAGTTGAQFLNNDDVVIDFSYRAIHTGVLAGKSLLKSLYKEKMTGSYFLGCSLGGRQGVQAADMFPEDFDGIVAGAPAVDFNNLYSWRASFYPLTGSVDSKDFIAPATWKTTIHDEVLKQCDTIDGVQDGIIEDPTLCHFEPGTLLCKPDSSDSKCLTGAQVEIVRKIFSPTNYTDGKLFWPAMNPGSEIITADGLYSGSPFALSQNWFRYAIYNDPNWDPATYTLEKDGIFAQKRNPGNIKTYPRDLSAFKRRGGKLLMYHGQQDQQITSFHTPIFYDRLAKGMHLNHTGMDHFTRFFRVSGLYHCTTGPGAWLIGQGSSGGNSAVISDSLPFNRTYNVLAAIVDWAESGIAPDTITGTNFATSGKDIKMADNLESQRDRRGDEKHATTENLGADAQAASATGRSSKGLVRRVLMAGRVEEGGIEPIPREVRTNTKYFNAFTIWCSINTNILAITFGMLGPVSFGLGLRDSALVILFFNLLSTLAPAFLSTLGPKTGMRQMIQARFSFGYYFVYIPVVLNLATLTGFCVIICVVGGQCLSAVSEGDLSTSVGIVLIGIAALLISFCGFNVLHFYEGYAWMPALVAIIIAVGCGGQQLQKQAPFEPATAAGVLSFGGVIASYMIPWACIASDLTTYFDPTGRTVSHRIFAYSYLGLVVPTILLMTLGAAIGGAMSNIPEWQIGFDSTLVGGVLGAMLSPAGGFGKFILVVLAFTLLANISGTMYAITLNFQTLIPSFRLPRYIFSVIVTAIIIPIAVKAAHDFFLSLENFIALIGYWSASFVGIVVTEHFVFRRGDSKLYEVAVWDVPSKLPLGIAAIGAAVLSFGLVVPCIAQVWFTGPIAVSTGDIGFEIAFFLSAVLYVPLRYAEKHYSGR
;
A
#
# COMPACT_ATOMS: atom_id res chain seq x y z
N MET A 1 11.42 -44.95 30.69
CA MET A 1 11.24 -43.49 30.44
C MET A 1 11.61 -43.05 29.02
N PHE A 2 12.65 -43.59 28.40
CA PHE A 2 13.05 -43.21 27.02
C PHE A 2 12.08 -43.67 25.89
N ALA A 3 11.34 -44.77 26.07
CA ALA A 3 10.38 -45.22 25.06
C ALA A 3 9.09 -44.36 24.97
N ALA A 4 8.72 -43.67 26.05
CA ALA A 4 7.56 -42.78 26.08
C ALA A 4 7.84 -41.43 25.41
N VAL A 5 9.10 -40.96 25.45
CA VAL A 5 9.50 -39.68 24.85
C VAL A 5 9.63 -39.80 23.32
N SER A 6 10.08 -40.94 22.80
CA SER A 6 10.13 -41.17 21.35
C SER A 6 8.74 -41.31 20.71
N LEU A 7 7.75 -41.84 21.44
CA LEU A 7 6.37 -41.93 20.95
C LEU A 7 5.68 -40.54 20.95
N VAL A 8 5.99 -39.69 21.93
CA VAL A 8 5.50 -38.30 21.99
C VAL A 8 6.15 -37.42 20.93
N LEU A 9 7.44 -37.61 20.62
CA LEU A 9 8.10 -36.91 19.51
C LEU A 9 7.57 -37.36 18.14
N ALA A 10 7.28 -38.64 17.93
CA ALA A 10 6.70 -39.13 16.68
C ALA A 10 5.26 -38.61 16.46
N VAL A 11 4.47 -38.47 17.54
CA VAL A 11 3.13 -37.87 17.50
C VAL A 11 3.20 -36.34 17.30
N LEU A 12 4.22 -35.66 17.84
CA LEU A 12 4.44 -34.23 17.62
C LEU A 12 5.00 -33.91 16.22
N LEU A 13 5.79 -34.81 15.63
CA LEU A 13 6.27 -34.73 14.23
C LEU A 13 5.17 -35.07 13.21
N ALA A 14 4.20 -35.92 13.57
CA ALA A 14 3.02 -36.17 12.74
C ALA A 14 2.01 -35.00 12.74
N LEU A 15 2.08 -34.10 13.72
CA LEU A 15 1.25 -32.89 13.80
C LEU A 15 1.88 -31.66 13.13
N ALA A 16 3.05 -31.81 12.49
CA ALA A 16 3.81 -30.74 11.85
C ALA A 16 4.05 -30.97 10.35
N MET A 17 3.15 -31.67 9.65
CA MET A 17 3.08 -31.63 8.19
C MET A 17 2.21 -30.45 7.74
N PRO A 18 2.64 -29.66 6.73
CA PRO A 18 1.89 -28.50 6.26
C PRO A 18 0.57 -28.89 5.58
N SER A 19 -0.42 -28.01 5.69
CA SER A 19 -1.84 -28.21 5.34
C SER A 19 -2.19 -28.39 3.86
N GLU A 20 -1.22 -28.43 2.94
CA GLU A 20 -1.49 -28.40 1.48
C GLU A 20 -2.30 -29.62 0.98
N ALA A 21 -2.14 -30.80 1.58
CA ALA A 21 -2.88 -32.00 1.17
C ALA A 21 -4.39 -31.96 1.55
N THR A 22 -4.81 -31.05 2.43
CA THR A 22 -6.18 -31.01 2.96
C THR A 22 -7.14 -30.16 2.13
N PHE A 23 -6.72 -28.99 1.63
CA PHE A 23 -7.61 -28.11 0.87
C PHE A 23 -7.97 -28.68 -0.51
N GLN A 24 -7.00 -29.25 -1.22
CA GLN A 24 -7.25 -29.88 -2.53
C GLN A 24 -8.22 -31.05 -2.42
N SER A 25 -8.09 -31.89 -1.39
CA SER A 25 -9.00 -33.01 -1.17
C SER A 25 -10.40 -32.54 -0.76
N ASP A 26 -10.51 -31.53 0.10
CA ASP A 26 -11.78 -30.91 0.46
C ASP A 26 -12.48 -30.24 -0.74
N CYS A 27 -11.71 -29.60 -1.63
CA CYS A 27 -12.22 -29.04 -2.88
C CYS A 27 -12.85 -30.12 -3.77
N LEU A 28 -12.12 -31.21 -4.03
CA LEU A 28 -12.58 -32.30 -4.90
C LEU A 28 -13.72 -33.11 -4.25
N ALA A 29 -13.87 -33.04 -2.93
CA ALA A 29 -14.96 -33.67 -2.18
C ALA A 29 -16.26 -32.85 -2.16
N LEU A 30 -16.26 -31.62 -2.69
CA LEU A 30 -17.48 -30.81 -2.77
C LEU A 30 -18.56 -31.52 -3.61
N THR A 31 -19.79 -31.48 -3.13
CA THR A 31 -20.96 -32.01 -3.84
C THR A 31 -22.01 -30.90 -4.02
N PRO A 32 -21.85 -30.04 -5.04
CA PRO A 32 -22.76 -28.91 -5.27
C PRO A 32 -24.23 -29.32 -5.30
N GLN A 33 -24.56 -30.48 -5.87
CA GLN A 33 -25.92 -31.02 -5.98
C GLN A 33 -26.60 -31.27 -4.63
N THR A 34 -25.84 -31.49 -3.56
CA THR A 34 -26.39 -31.69 -2.21
C THR A 34 -26.48 -30.39 -1.41
N THR A 35 -25.70 -29.37 -1.79
CA THR A 35 -25.56 -28.12 -1.03
C THR A 35 -26.33 -26.96 -1.67
N VAL A 36 -26.47 -26.97 -2.99
CA VAL A 36 -27.16 -25.95 -3.80
C VAL A 36 -28.37 -26.61 -4.46
N VAL A 37 -29.56 -26.14 -4.10
CA VAL A 37 -30.83 -26.66 -4.61
C VAL A 37 -30.90 -26.49 -6.13
N ASN A 38 -31.41 -27.51 -6.83
CA ASN A 38 -31.55 -27.55 -8.29
C ASN A 38 -30.24 -27.41 -9.08
N SER A 39 -29.08 -27.66 -8.45
CA SER A 39 -27.79 -27.57 -9.13
C SER A 39 -27.32 -28.90 -9.70
N THR A 40 -26.53 -28.82 -10.77
CA THR A 40 -25.77 -29.93 -11.36
C THR A 40 -24.35 -29.45 -11.63
N ALA A 41 -23.35 -29.99 -10.93
CA ALA A 41 -21.95 -29.65 -11.14
C ALA A 41 -21.54 -29.99 -12.58
N GLN A 42 -20.86 -29.06 -13.23
CA GLN A 42 -20.24 -29.22 -14.54
C GLN A 42 -18.74 -29.46 -14.39
N GLU A 43 -18.11 -28.74 -13.46
CA GLU A 43 -16.67 -28.79 -13.21
C GLU A 43 -16.41 -28.60 -11.71
N ILE A 44 -15.53 -29.44 -11.16
CA ILE A 44 -14.95 -29.26 -9.83
C ILE A 44 -13.47 -29.55 -9.95
N SER A 45 -12.65 -28.52 -9.83
CA SER A 45 -11.21 -28.65 -9.96
C SER A 45 -10.46 -27.78 -8.98
N TYR A 46 -9.36 -28.31 -8.48
CA TYR A 46 -8.35 -27.51 -7.80
C TYR A 46 -7.43 -26.90 -8.85
N VAL A 47 -7.28 -25.57 -8.80
CA VAL A 47 -6.54 -24.78 -9.76
C VAL A 47 -5.39 -24.09 -9.05
N GLU A 48 -4.17 -24.34 -9.50
CA GLU A 48 -2.97 -23.73 -8.94
C GLU A 48 -2.72 -22.33 -9.50
N THR A 49 -2.03 -21.51 -8.71
CA THR A 49 -1.58 -20.19 -9.15
C THR A 49 -0.75 -20.28 -10.44
N GLY A 50 -1.05 -19.41 -11.41
CA GLY A 50 -0.40 -19.38 -12.72
C GLY A 50 -1.05 -20.26 -13.79
N ALA A 51 -2.04 -21.10 -13.43
CA ALA A 51 -2.79 -21.88 -14.41
C ALA A 51 -3.59 -20.98 -15.36
N ASN A 52 -3.55 -21.28 -16.65
CA ASN A 52 -4.39 -20.63 -17.65
C ASN A 52 -5.60 -21.52 -17.97
N LEU A 53 -6.75 -21.20 -17.39
CA LEU A 53 -8.00 -21.90 -17.62
C LEU A 53 -8.54 -21.59 -19.01
N THR A 54 -9.13 -22.57 -19.67
CA THR A 54 -9.87 -22.40 -20.93
C THR A 54 -11.35 -22.64 -20.70
N PHE A 55 -12.19 -21.90 -21.42
CA PHE A 55 -13.65 -21.96 -21.31
C PHE A 55 -14.29 -22.26 -22.67
N PRO A 56 -14.03 -23.43 -23.27
CA PRO A 56 -14.62 -23.80 -24.57
C PRO A 56 -16.16 -23.85 -24.55
N GLU A 57 -16.76 -23.97 -23.37
CA GLU A 57 -18.20 -23.95 -23.14
C GLU A 57 -18.83 -22.55 -23.20
N GLN A 58 -18.03 -21.48 -23.06
CA GLN A 58 -18.54 -20.12 -23.21
C GLN A 58 -18.76 -19.77 -24.68
N ASP A 59 -19.83 -19.03 -24.95
CA ASP A 59 -20.14 -18.58 -26.30
C ASP A 59 -19.01 -17.68 -26.84
N PRO A 60 -18.54 -17.89 -28.09
CA PRO A 60 -17.44 -17.10 -28.66
C PRO A 60 -17.68 -15.59 -28.65
N SER A 61 -18.94 -15.14 -28.73
CA SER A 61 -19.29 -13.72 -28.67
C SER A 61 -18.95 -13.07 -27.33
N CYS A 62 -18.74 -13.86 -26.26
CA CYS A 62 -18.27 -13.38 -24.97
C CYS A 62 -16.82 -12.87 -25.00
N GLY A 63 -16.00 -13.28 -25.98
CA GLY A 63 -14.61 -12.80 -26.10
C GLY A 63 -13.68 -13.19 -24.93
N ARG A 64 -14.01 -14.24 -24.19
CA ARG A 64 -13.36 -14.66 -22.92
C ARG A 64 -13.00 -16.15 -22.91
N GLY A 65 -12.26 -16.60 -23.93
CA GLY A 65 -11.95 -18.02 -24.10
C GLY A 65 -10.96 -18.61 -23.09
N SER A 66 -10.22 -17.77 -22.34
CA SER A 66 -9.25 -18.22 -21.34
C SER A 66 -8.98 -17.16 -20.26
N GLN A 67 -8.56 -17.61 -19.08
CA GLN A 67 -8.19 -16.72 -17.96
C GLN A 67 -7.06 -17.32 -17.12
N VAL A 68 -6.05 -16.49 -16.84
CA VAL A 68 -4.97 -16.83 -15.90
C VAL A 68 -5.44 -16.62 -14.46
N VAL A 69 -5.27 -17.64 -13.64
CA VAL A 69 -5.54 -17.63 -12.20
C VAL A 69 -4.27 -17.25 -11.42
N ARG A 70 -4.41 -16.43 -10.37
CA ARG A 70 -3.27 -15.83 -9.64
C ARG A 70 -3.14 -16.25 -8.18
N THR A 71 -3.99 -17.17 -7.75
CA THR A 71 -3.96 -17.76 -6.41
C THR A 71 -4.44 -19.20 -6.53
N ASN A 72 -3.98 -20.08 -5.63
CA ASN A 72 -4.56 -21.41 -5.54
C ASN A 72 -6.03 -21.29 -5.17
N LEU A 73 -6.91 -22.02 -5.85
CA LEU A 73 -8.34 -21.98 -5.61
C LEU A 73 -9.05 -23.29 -5.98
N CYS A 74 -10.22 -23.48 -5.40
CA CYS A 74 -11.20 -24.46 -5.85
C CYS A 74 -12.15 -23.79 -6.85
N ARG A 75 -12.20 -24.27 -8.10
CA ARG A 75 -13.15 -23.84 -9.12
C ARG A 75 -14.34 -24.79 -9.09
N VAL A 76 -15.54 -24.22 -8.98
CA VAL A 76 -16.80 -24.95 -9.11
C VAL A 76 -17.67 -24.28 -10.16
N ALA A 77 -17.90 -24.95 -11.28
CA ALA A 77 -18.89 -24.53 -12.27
C ALA A 77 -20.13 -25.44 -12.17
N MET A 78 -21.32 -24.87 -12.20
CA MET A 78 -22.56 -25.62 -12.11
C MET A 78 -23.69 -25.00 -12.93
N ASN A 79 -24.61 -25.85 -13.40
CA ASN A 79 -25.89 -25.41 -13.92
C ASN A 79 -26.90 -25.38 -12.77
N ILE A 80 -27.70 -24.32 -12.67
CA ILE A 80 -28.78 -24.21 -11.67
C ILE A 80 -30.08 -23.96 -12.42
N THR A 81 -31.02 -24.90 -12.31
CA THR A 81 -32.34 -24.79 -12.94
C THR A 81 -33.18 -23.76 -12.19
N THR A 82 -33.61 -22.71 -12.90
CA THR A 82 -34.36 -21.58 -12.32
C THR A 82 -35.85 -21.63 -12.66
N SER A 83 -36.24 -22.37 -13.71
CA SER A 83 -37.63 -22.70 -14.06
C SER A 83 -37.69 -23.99 -14.90
N SER A 84 -38.87 -24.39 -15.37
CA SER A 84 -39.01 -25.51 -16.30
C SER A 84 -38.41 -25.25 -17.70
N ARG A 85 -38.06 -23.99 -18.00
CA ARG A 85 -37.64 -23.52 -19.32
C ARG A 85 -36.49 -22.50 -19.28
N SER A 86 -35.78 -22.43 -18.15
CA SER A 86 -34.62 -21.58 -17.94
C SER A 86 -33.66 -22.19 -16.91
N GLN A 87 -32.37 -21.91 -17.08
CA GLN A 87 -31.30 -22.31 -16.18
C GLN A 87 -30.15 -21.30 -16.28
N ILE A 88 -29.34 -21.20 -15.23
CA ILE A 88 -28.13 -20.37 -15.22
C ILE A 88 -26.89 -21.26 -15.11
N VAL A 89 -25.78 -20.79 -15.68
CA VAL A 89 -24.44 -21.27 -15.36
C VAL A 89 -23.89 -20.36 -14.26
N ALA A 90 -23.45 -20.94 -13.15
CA ALA A 90 -22.79 -20.24 -12.06
C ALA A 90 -21.36 -20.79 -11.88
N GLU A 91 -20.40 -19.87 -11.79
CA GLU A 91 -19.01 -20.15 -11.46
C GLU A 91 -18.71 -19.58 -10.07
N VAL A 92 -18.18 -20.43 -9.19
CA VAL A 92 -17.78 -20.06 -7.84
C VAL A 92 -16.31 -20.44 -7.67
N TRP A 93 -15.47 -19.43 -7.49
CA TRP A 93 -14.04 -19.61 -7.29
C TRP A 93 -13.69 -19.34 -5.83
N LEU A 94 -13.20 -20.36 -5.13
CA LEU A 94 -12.95 -20.35 -3.69
C LEU A 94 -11.42 -20.39 -3.44
N PRO A 95 -10.76 -19.26 -3.11
CA PRO A 95 -9.31 -19.24 -2.95
C PRO A 95 -8.86 -19.98 -1.70
N GLU A 96 -7.76 -20.72 -1.77
CA GLU A 96 -7.19 -21.41 -0.61
C GLU A 96 -6.92 -20.45 0.55
N LYS A 97 -6.38 -19.26 0.24
CA LYS A 97 -6.22 -18.15 1.18
C LYS A 97 -7.43 -17.22 1.14
N TRP A 98 -8.49 -17.64 1.82
CA TRP A 98 -9.72 -16.87 1.94
C TRP A 98 -9.62 -15.80 3.05
N ASN A 99 -10.09 -14.59 2.76
CA ASN A 99 -10.07 -13.46 3.70
C ASN A 99 -11.38 -13.30 4.51
N GLY A 100 -12.27 -14.29 4.46
CA GLY A 100 -13.59 -14.27 5.10
C GLY A 100 -14.70 -13.61 4.26
N ARG A 101 -14.39 -13.04 3.10
CA ARG A 101 -15.33 -12.24 2.28
C ARG A 101 -15.71 -12.93 0.99
N MET A 102 -16.91 -12.64 0.51
CA MET A 102 -17.37 -13.05 -0.81
C MET A 102 -17.65 -11.82 -1.68
N VAL A 103 -17.39 -11.90 -2.98
CA VAL A 103 -17.84 -10.90 -3.95
C VAL A 103 -18.55 -11.56 -5.12
N THR A 104 -19.70 -10.99 -5.51
CA THR A 104 -20.38 -11.35 -6.75
C THR A 104 -20.04 -10.34 -7.82
N VAL A 105 -19.59 -10.84 -8.96
CA VAL A 105 -19.24 -10.04 -10.14
C VAL A 105 -20.32 -10.16 -11.19
N ALA A 106 -20.50 -9.09 -11.96
CA ALA A 106 -21.60 -8.98 -12.89
C ALA A 106 -21.19 -8.29 -14.19
N GLY A 107 -21.83 -8.71 -15.29
CA GLY A 107 -21.47 -8.37 -16.66
C GLY A 107 -22.13 -7.12 -17.24
N GLY A 108 -22.16 -7.04 -18.58
CA GLY A 108 -22.53 -5.84 -19.34
C GLY A 108 -23.52 -6.08 -20.49
N GLY A 109 -24.14 -5.01 -20.97
CA GLY A 109 -25.00 -5.08 -22.17
C GLY A 109 -26.20 -6.03 -22.03
N LEU A 110 -26.36 -6.94 -23.00
CA LEU A 110 -27.33 -8.06 -22.96
C LEU A 110 -26.59 -9.40 -22.81
N ASP A 111 -25.38 -9.39 -22.27
CA ASP A 111 -24.54 -10.57 -22.23
C ASP A 111 -25.06 -11.65 -21.28
N GLY A 112 -24.85 -12.88 -21.71
CA GLY A 112 -25.00 -14.09 -20.94
C GLY A 112 -23.64 -14.74 -20.73
N CYS A 113 -22.68 -13.95 -20.25
CA CYS A 113 -21.27 -14.34 -20.15
C CYS A 113 -20.84 -14.34 -18.70
N VAL A 114 -20.01 -15.31 -18.30
CA VAL A 114 -19.34 -15.27 -17.00
C VAL A 114 -18.07 -14.44 -17.16
N HIS A 115 -17.95 -13.36 -16.37
CA HIS A 115 -16.80 -12.44 -16.41
C HIS A 115 -15.64 -13.02 -15.59
N THR A 116 -14.97 -14.02 -16.16
CA THR A 116 -13.91 -14.80 -15.51
C THR A 116 -12.71 -13.94 -15.10
N GLU A 117 -12.47 -12.84 -15.80
CA GLU A 117 -11.43 -11.87 -15.48
C GLU A 117 -11.70 -11.13 -14.16
N ASP A 118 -12.98 -10.86 -13.85
CA ASP A 118 -13.37 -10.26 -12.57
C ASP A 118 -13.39 -11.30 -11.44
N LEU A 119 -13.69 -12.57 -11.74
CA LEU A 119 -13.48 -13.68 -10.80
C LEU A 119 -12.00 -13.82 -10.42
N ALA A 120 -11.10 -13.75 -11.41
CA ALA A 120 -9.66 -13.82 -11.19
C ALA A 120 -9.15 -12.61 -10.38
N TYR A 121 -9.64 -11.40 -10.67
CA TYR A 121 -9.34 -10.19 -9.91
C TYR A 121 -9.78 -10.32 -8.43
N ALA A 122 -11.04 -10.70 -8.20
CA ALA A 122 -11.59 -10.88 -6.86
C ALA A 122 -10.83 -11.93 -6.03
N THR A 123 -10.58 -13.11 -6.61
CA THR A 123 -9.89 -14.20 -5.93
C THR A 123 -8.44 -13.87 -5.62
N ALA A 124 -7.75 -13.10 -6.48
CA ALA A 124 -6.40 -12.61 -6.21
C ALA A 124 -6.33 -11.72 -4.95
N HIS A 125 -7.43 -11.06 -4.59
CA HIS A 125 -7.58 -10.29 -3.35
C HIS A 125 -8.18 -11.10 -2.17
N GLY A 126 -8.26 -12.43 -2.32
CA GLY A 126 -8.67 -13.37 -1.27
C GLY A 126 -10.17 -13.50 -1.07
N PHE A 127 -10.99 -12.98 -1.98
CA PHE A 127 -12.45 -13.14 -1.93
C PHE A 127 -12.86 -14.49 -2.54
N VAL A 128 -13.88 -15.13 -1.97
CA VAL A 128 -14.68 -16.08 -2.78
C VAL A 128 -15.39 -15.27 -3.85
N ALA A 129 -15.20 -15.63 -5.13
CA ALA A 129 -15.79 -14.90 -6.25
C ALA A 129 -16.92 -15.70 -6.89
N VAL A 130 -18.03 -15.05 -7.19
CA VAL A 130 -19.21 -15.66 -7.81
C VAL A 130 -19.57 -14.91 -9.08
N GLY A 131 -19.79 -15.63 -10.17
CA GLY A 131 -20.23 -15.07 -11.45
C GLY A 131 -21.28 -15.96 -12.10
N THR A 132 -22.17 -15.37 -12.90
CA THR A 132 -23.21 -16.12 -13.62
C THR A 132 -23.31 -15.67 -15.07
N ASN A 133 -23.86 -16.52 -15.93
CA ASN A 133 -24.12 -16.20 -17.33
C ASN A 133 -25.47 -15.48 -17.54
N ASN A 134 -26.06 -14.86 -16.51
CA ASN A 134 -27.36 -14.18 -16.59
C ASN A 134 -28.56 -15.00 -17.15
N GLY A 135 -28.45 -16.32 -17.30
CA GLY A 135 -29.53 -17.20 -17.79
C GLY A 135 -29.54 -17.53 -19.27
N HIS A 136 -28.55 -17.07 -20.03
CA HIS A 136 -28.36 -17.46 -21.44
C HIS A 136 -26.87 -17.45 -21.82
N ALA A 137 -26.55 -17.80 -23.06
CA ALA A 137 -25.18 -17.79 -23.55
C ALA A 137 -25.02 -16.73 -24.66
N GLY A 138 -23.90 -16.00 -24.63
CA GLY A 138 -23.54 -15.02 -25.66
C GLY A 138 -24.13 -13.62 -25.44
N THR A 139 -23.83 -12.70 -26.37
CA THR A 139 -24.05 -11.26 -26.17
C THR A 139 -25.32 -10.69 -26.82
N THR A 140 -26.09 -11.53 -27.53
CA THR A 140 -27.18 -11.07 -28.39
C THR A 140 -28.51 -10.93 -27.67
N GLY A 141 -28.79 -11.76 -26.66
CA GLY A 141 -30.11 -11.86 -26.04
C GLY A 141 -31.17 -12.54 -26.91
N ALA A 142 -30.77 -13.28 -27.96
CA ALA A 142 -31.70 -13.98 -28.86
C ALA A 142 -32.61 -14.97 -28.10
N GLN A 143 -32.13 -15.52 -26.98
CA GLN A 143 -32.83 -16.46 -26.12
C GLN A 143 -33.98 -15.83 -25.32
N PHE A 144 -34.09 -14.50 -25.30
CA PHE A 144 -35.26 -13.82 -24.76
C PHE A 144 -36.51 -14.06 -25.63
N LEU A 145 -36.30 -14.32 -26.92
CA LEU A 145 -37.39 -14.56 -27.86
C LEU A 145 -38.24 -15.75 -27.40
N ASN A 146 -39.53 -15.49 -27.22
CA ASN A 146 -40.54 -16.42 -26.73
C ASN A 146 -40.26 -16.99 -25.34
N ASN A 147 -39.36 -16.40 -24.53
CA ASN A 147 -38.95 -16.97 -23.24
C ASN A 147 -38.76 -15.92 -22.12
N ASP A 148 -39.88 -15.51 -21.51
CA ASP A 148 -39.89 -14.55 -20.39
C ASP A 148 -39.11 -15.06 -19.15
N ASP A 149 -38.94 -16.37 -18.95
CA ASP A 149 -38.21 -16.91 -17.80
C ASP A 149 -36.71 -16.64 -17.90
N VAL A 150 -36.14 -16.62 -19.11
CA VAL A 150 -34.75 -16.20 -19.36
C VAL A 150 -34.62 -14.68 -19.15
N VAL A 151 -35.64 -13.90 -19.53
CA VAL A 151 -35.66 -12.46 -19.23
C VAL A 151 -35.70 -12.20 -17.72
N ILE A 152 -36.41 -13.03 -16.94
CA ILE A 152 -36.42 -12.96 -15.47
C ILE A 152 -35.06 -13.30 -14.88
N ASP A 153 -34.38 -14.34 -15.41
CA ASP A 153 -33.00 -14.67 -15.01
C ASP A 153 -32.06 -13.48 -15.23
N PHE A 154 -32.10 -12.90 -16.42
CA PHE A 154 -31.30 -11.73 -16.79
C PHE A 154 -31.62 -10.50 -15.93
N SER A 155 -32.89 -10.31 -15.57
CA SER A 155 -33.37 -9.13 -14.83
C SER A 155 -32.95 -9.13 -13.37
N TYR A 156 -32.99 -10.27 -12.67
CA TYR A 156 -32.60 -10.33 -11.26
C TYR A 156 -32.24 -11.72 -10.75
N ARG A 157 -32.87 -12.78 -11.28
CA ARG A 157 -32.86 -14.09 -10.62
C ARG A 157 -31.51 -14.79 -10.75
N ALA A 158 -30.76 -14.57 -11.82
CA ALA A 158 -29.44 -15.18 -12.01
C ALA A 158 -28.44 -14.75 -10.93
N ILE A 159 -28.29 -13.43 -10.72
CA ILE A 159 -27.38 -12.87 -9.71
C ILE A 159 -27.76 -13.36 -8.31
N HIS A 160 -29.04 -13.24 -7.92
CA HIS A 160 -29.51 -13.70 -6.61
C HIS A 160 -29.24 -15.20 -6.39
N THR A 161 -29.55 -16.04 -7.40
CA THR A 161 -29.33 -17.49 -7.32
C THR A 161 -27.84 -17.81 -7.20
N GLY A 162 -26.98 -17.10 -7.92
CA GLY A 162 -25.53 -17.22 -7.81
C GLY A 162 -25.02 -16.89 -6.40
N VAL A 163 -25.49 -15.78 -5.82
CA VAL A 163 -25.14 -15.37 -4.44
C VAL A 163 -25.50 -16.47 -3.44
N LEU A 164 -26.70 -17.04 -3.54
CA LEU A 164 -27.13 -18.13 -2.67
C LEU A 164 -26.26 -19.38 -2.85
N ALA A 165 -25.92 -19.74 -4.10
CA ALA A 165 -25.04 -20.86 -4.39
C ALA A 165 -23.63 -20.66 -3.80
N GLY A 166 -23.06 -19.46 -3.94
CA GLY A 166 -21.76 -19.10 -3.36
C GLY A 166 -21.76 -19.18 -1.83
N LYS A 167 -22.78 -18.61 -1.18
CA LYS A 167 -22.97 -18.68 0.29
C LYS A 167 -23.10 -20.11 0.79
N SER A 168 -23.76 -20.99 0.04
CA SER A 168 -23.88 -22.41 0.36
C SER A 168 -22.54 -23.15 0.22
N LEU A 169 -21.84 -22.98 -0.89
CA LEU A 169 -20.57 -23.66 -1.14
C LEU A 169 -19.45 -23.21 -0.20
N LEU A 170 -19.32 -21.91 0.06
CA LEU A 170 -18.28 -21.40 0.97
C LEU A 170 -18.45 -21.98 2.37
N LYS A 171 -19.70 -22.15 2.82
CA LYS A 171 -20.01 -22.73 4.14
C LYS A 171 -19.59 -24.20 4.21
N SER A 172 -19.78 -24.95 3.12
CA SER A 172 -19.36 -26.36 3.04
C SER A 172 -17.84 -26.52 3.00
N LEU A 173 -17.13 -25.65 2.26
CA LEU A 173 -15.67 -25.76 2.10
C LEU A 173 -14.90 -25.26 3.33
N TYR A 174 -15.12 -24.00 3.74
CA TYR A 174 -14.28 -23.37 4.77
C TYR A 174 -14.74 -23.64 6.20
N LYS A 175 -16.02 -23.99 6.41
CA LYS A 175 -16.62 -24.20 7.75
C LYS A 175 -16.47 -23.00 8.71
N GLU A 176 -16.04 -21.85 8.21
CA GLU A 176 -15.90 -20.58 8.92
C GLU A 176 -17.04 -19.62 8.56
N LYS A 177 -17.30 -18.63 9.43
CA LYS A 177 -18.35 -17.64 9.21
C LYS A 177 -17.84 -16.55 8.26
N MET A 178 -18.57 -16.32 7.16
CA MET A 178 -18.34 -15.19 6.27
C MET A 178 -18.46 -13.86 7.03
N THR A 179 -17.48 -12.98 6.84
CA THR A 179 -17.39 -11.66 7.48
C THR A 179 -18.17 -10.59 6.72
N GLY A 180 -18.24 -10.68 5.39
CA GLY A 180 -18.99 -9.74 4.54
C GLY A 180 -19.26 -10.27 3.13
N SER A 181 -20.37 -9.84 2.54
CA SER A 181 -20.78 -10.13 1.16
C SER A 181 -20.77 -8.86 0.31
N TYR A 182 -20.10 -8.88 -0.84
CA TYR A 182 -19.89 -7.70 -1.67
C TYR A 182 -20.37 -7.91 -3.10
N PHE A 183 -20.64 -6.81 -3.79
CA PHE A 183 -20.97 -6.81 -5.22
C PHE A 183 -20.07 -5.84 -5.98
N LEU A 184 -19.59 -6.27 -7.15
CA LEU A 184 -18.82 -5.43 -8.07
C LEU A 184 -19.40 -5.59 -9.49
N GLY A 185 -19.90 -4.50 -10.06
CA GLY A 185 -20.37 -4.52 -11.44
C GLY A 185 -20.51 -3.12 -12.04
N CYS A 186 -20.41 -3.05 -13.35
CA CYS A 186 -20.55 -1.80 -14.11
C CYS A 186 -21.55 -1.98 -15.27
N SER A 187 -22.19 -0.90 -15.74
CA SER A 187 -23.20 -0.96 -16.81
C SER A 187 -24.44 -1.76 -16.39
N LEU A 188 -24.75 -2.87 -17.07
CA LEU A 188 -25.77 -3.84 -16.64
C LEU A 188 -25.46 -4.34 -15.21
N GLY A 189 -24.21 -4.61 -14.88
CA GLY A 189 -23.79 -5.00 -13.53
C GLY A 189 -24.10 -3.92 -12.51
N GLY A 190 -23.88 -2.64 -12.84
CA GLY A 190 -24.25 -1.53 -11.97
C GLY A 190 -25.76 -1.48 -11.72
N ARG A 191 -26.58 -1.76 -12.73
CA ARG A 191 -28.03 -1.96 -12.57
C ARG A 191 -28.33 -3.16 -11.66
N GLN A 192 -27.71 -4.30 -11.89
CA GLN A 192 -27.91 -5.51 -11.08
C GLN A 192 -27.57 -5.30 -9.61
N GLY A 193 -26.52 -4.53 -9.29
CA GLY A 193 -26.20 -4.12 -7.92
C GLY A 193 -27.31 -3.27 -7.29
N VAL A 194 -27.82 -2.25 -8.01
CA VAL A 194 -28.96 -1.44 -7.53
C VAL A 194 -30.23 -2.30 -7.37
N GLN A 195 -30.49 -3.22 -8.30
CA GLN A 195 -31.62 -4.14 -8.23
C GLN A 195 -31.52 -5.08 -7.03
N ALA A 196 -30.32 -5.57 -6.71
CA ALA A 196 -30.08 -6.38 -5.52
C ALA A 196 -30.32 -5.58 -4.24
N ALA A 197 -29.88 -4.31 -4.17
CA ALA A 197 -30.17 -3.46 -3.02
C ALA A 197 -31.69 -3.25 -2.81
N ASP A 198 -32.46 -3.15 -3.90
CA ASP A 198 -33.91 -2.94 -3.87
C ASP A 198 -34.68 -4.23 -3.52
N MET A 199 -34.42 -5.33 -4.23
CA MET A 199 -35.18 -6.58 -4.10
C MET A 199 -34.62 -7.56 -3.06
N PHE A 200 -33.30 -7.63 -2.92
CA PHE A 200 -32.59 -8.63 -2.12
C PHE A 200 -31.58 -7.96 -1.19
N PRO A 201 -32.03 -7.07 -0.28
CA PRO A 201 -31.12 -6.25 0.52
C PRO A 201 -30.13 -7.10 1.35
N GLU A 202 -30.47 -8.35 1.66
CA GLU A 202 -29.62 -9.29 2.41
C GLU A 202 -28.52 -9.98 1.59
N ASP A 203 -28.50 -9.80 0.28
CA ASP A 203 -27.49 -10.42 -0.56
C ASP A 203 -26.10 -9.84 -0.29
N PHE A 204 -26.01 -8.53 -0.09
CA PHE A 204 -24.75 -7.79 0.02
C PHE A 204 -24.74 -6.80 1.17
N ASP A 205 -23.58 -6.64 1.80
CA ASP A 205 -23.31 -5.61 2.80
C ASP A 205 -22.67 -4.37 2.16
N GLY A 206 -22.00 -4.54 1.02
CA GLY A 206 -21.41 -3.46 0.23
C GLY A 206 -21.55 -3.68 -1.28
N ILE A 207 -21.97 -2.66 -2.02
CA ILE A 207 -22.20 -2.71 -3.48
C ILE A 207 -21.40 -1.61 -4.16
N VAL A 208 -20.58 -1.98 -5.15
CA VAL A 208 -19.97 -1.06 -6.13
C VAL A 208 -20.77 -1.15 -7.43
N ALA A 209 -21.44 -0.06 -7.80
CA ALA A 209 -22.27 0.06 -8.98
C ALA A 209 -21.71 1.14 -9.93
N GLY A 210 -20.92 0.71 -10.91
CA GLY A 210 -20.35 1.57 -11.95
C GLY A 210 -21.33 1.84 -13.09
N ALA A 211 -21.34 3.07 -13.61
CA ALA A 211 -22.16 3.53 -14.74
C ALA A 211 -23.54 2.82 -14.81
N PRO A 212 -24.36 2.89 -13.75
CA PRO A 212 -25.45 1.96 -13.57
C PRO A 212 -26.54 2.13 -14.62
N ALA A 213 -26.87 1.06 -15.34
CA ALA A 213 -27.93 1.01 -16.37
C ALA A 213 -29.35 0.98 -15.77
N VAL A 214 -29.60 1.79 -14.75
CA VAL A 214 -30.90 2.00 -14.11
C VAL A 214 -31.85 2.77 -15.04
N ASP A 215 -33.15 2.64 -14.81
CA ASP A 215 -34.19 3.04 -15.78
C ASP A 215 -33.99 2.38 -17.16
N PHE A 216 -33.71 1.08 -17.12
CA PHE A 216 -33.16 0.28 -18.22
C PHE A 216 -33.92 0.43 -19.55
N ASN A 217 -35.25 0.33 -19.52
CA ASN A 217 -36.05 0.41 -20.75
C ASN A 217 -35.94 1.80 -21.40
N ASN A 218 -35.84 2.86 -20.60
CA ASN A 218 -35.68 4.22 -21.10
C ASN A 218 -34.29 4.45 -21.67
N LEU A 219 -33.25 3.91 -21.03
CA LEU A 219 -31.88 3.91 -21.56
C LEU A 219 -31.80 3.24 -22.94
N TYR A 220 -32.41 2.06 -23.10
CA TYR A 220 -32.39 1.32 -24.37
C TYR A 220 -33.21 2.03 -25.45
N SER A 221 -34.30 2.68 -25.05
CA SER A 221 -35.13 3.54 -25.90
C SER A 221 -34.38 4.79 -26.37
N TRP A 222 -33.70 5.49 -25.46
CA TRP A 222 -32.85 6.64 -25.81
C TRP A 222 -31.72 6.24 -26.77
N ARG A 223 -31.04 5.11 -26.52
CA ARG A 223 -30.03 4.58 -27.45
C ARG A 223 -30.60 4.21 -28.82
N ALA A 224 -31.83 3.68 -28.87
CA ALA A 224 -32.51 3.37 -30.14
C ALA A 224 -32.83 4.64 -30.94
N SER A 225 -33.04 5.78 -30.27
CA SER A 225 -33.41 7.05 -30.92
C SER A 225 -32.32 7.69 -31.76
N PHE A 226 -31.05 7.30 -31.58
CA PHE A 226 -29.94 7.86 -32.35
C PHE A 226 -29.99 7.47 -33.82
N TYR A 227 -30.36 6.24 -34.16
CA TYR A 227 -30.33 5.80 -35.56
C TYR A 227 -31.35 6.52 -36.46
N PRO A 228 -32.63 6.69 -36.06
CA PRO A 228 -33.56 7.55 -36.78
C PRO A 228 -33.12 9.02 -36.85
N LEU A 229 -32.32 9.49 -35.88
CA LEU A 229 -31.82 10.86 -35.83
C LEU A 229 -30.63 11.09 -36.78
N THR A 230 -29.65 10.18 -36.79
CA THR A 230 -28.44 10.30 -37.63
C THR A 230 -28.67 9.84 -39.07
N GLY A 231 -29.62 8.92 -39.27
CA GLY A 231 -29.79 8.22 -40.54
C GLY A 231 -28.69 7.18 -40.79
N SER A 232 -28.78 6.51 -41.94
CA SER A 232 -27.72 5.62 -42.45
C SER A 232 -26.53 6.43 -43.01
N VAL A 233 -25.41 5.76 -43.27
CA VAL A 233 -24.24 6.36 -43.92
C VAL A 233 -24.52 6.97 -45.30
N ASP A 234 -25.58 6.53 -45.97
CA ASP A 234 -26.03 7.06 -47.27
C ASP A 234 -26.97 8.27 -47.15
N SER A 235 -27.34 8.65 -45.92
CA SER A 235 -28.22 9.78 -45.67
C SER A 235 -27.48 11.09 -45.95
N LYS A 236 -28.14 12.03 -46.64
CA LYS A 236 -27.56 13.31 -47.07
C LYS A 236 -26.91 14.09 -45.91
N ASP A 237 -27.54 14.07 -44.74
CA ASP A 237 -27.13 14.85 -43.57
C ASP A 237 -26.38 14.01 -42.53
N PHE A 238 -25.96 12.79 -42.90
CA PHE A 238 -25.12 11.95 -42.03
C PHE A 238 -23.80 12.66 -41.70
N ILE A 239 -23.35 12.53 -40.45
CA ILE A 239 -22.08 13.09 -39.99
C ILE A 239 -21.09 11.94 -39.86
N ALA A 240 -20.07 11.93 -40.71
CA ALA A 240 -19.06 10.89 -40.70
C ALA A 240 -18.30 10.85 -39.35
N PRO A 241 -17.86 9.66 -38.88
CA PRO A 241 -17.12 9.54 -37.63
C PRO A 241 -15.88 10.43 -37.54
N ALA A 242 -15.20 10.66 -38.67
CA ALA A 242 -14.04 11.56 -38.73
C ALA A 242 -14.40 13.01 -38.34
N THR A 243 -15.55 13.52 -38.80
CA THR A 243 -16.06 14.86 -38.47
C THR A 243 -16.42 14.96 -36.99
N TRP A 244 -16.99 13.91 -36.39
CA TRP A 244 -17.21 13.86 -34.94
C TRP A 244 -15.91 13.93 -34.14
N LYS A 245 -14.92 13.12 -34.53
CA LYS A 245 -13.63 12.97 -33.82
C LYS A 245 -12.67 14.16 -33.95
N THR A 246 -12.88 15.01 -34.96
CA THR A 246 -11.98 16.15 -35.23
C THR A 246 -12.76 17.44 -35.12
N THR A 247 -13.59 17.78 -36.10
CA THR A 247 -14.32 19.06 -36.13
C THR A 247 -15.22 19.30 -34.91
N ILE A 248 -16.05 18.32 -34.54
CA ILE A 248 -17.02 18.51 -33.45
C ILE A 248 -16.35 18.41 -32.08
N HIS A 249 -15.56 17.36 -31.85
CA HIS A 249 -14.87 17.17 -30.58
C HIS A 249 -13.87 18.30 -30.27
N ASP A 250 -13.11 18.78 -31.26
CA ASP A 250 -12.18 19.89 -31.07
C ASP A 250 -12.94 21.18 -30.67
N GLU A 251 -14.11 21.42 -31.25
CA GLU A 251 -14.94 22.57 -30.88
C GLU A 251 -15.61 22.40 -29.51
N VAL A 252 -16.01 21.18 -29.14
CA VAL A 252 -16.48 20.86 -27.78
C VAL A 252 -15.39 21.18 -26.75
N LEU A 253 -14.16 20.69 -26.94
CA LEU A 253 -13.04 21.00 -26.04
C LEU A 253 -12.72 22.49 -26.03
N LYS A 254 -12.72 23.15 -27.19
CA LYS A 254 -12.50 24.60 -27.27
C LYS A 254 -13.52 25.40 -26.46
N GLN A 255 -14.77 24.95 -26.37
CA GLN A 255 -15.80 25.63 -25.57
C GLN A 255 -15.76 25.21 -24.10
N CYS A 256 -15.28 24.01 -23.77
CA CYS A 256 -15.55 23.39 -22.48
C CYS A 256 -14.35 22.91 -21.65
N ASP A 257 -13.19 22.63 -22.25
CA ASP A 257 -11.97 22.13 -21.56
C ASP A 257 -11.56 23.10 -20.44
N THR A 258 -11.40 24.39 -20.78
CA THR A 258 -10.92 25.39 -19.80
C THR A 258 -11.93 25.81 -18.72
N ILE A 259 -13.13 25.24 -18.66
CA ILE A 259 -14.16 25.62 -17.66
C ILE A 259 -13.69 25.32 -16.24
N ASP A 260 -12.94 24.22 -16.04
CA ASP A 260 -12.38 23.83 -14.74
C ASP A 260 -11.06 24.55 -14.39
N GLY A 261 -10.55 25.39 -15.30
CA GLY A 261 -9.33 26.17 -15.13
C GLY A 261 -8.05 25.48 -15.60
N VAL A 262 -8.14 24.28 -16.18
CA VAL A 262 -7.02 23.55 -16.78
C VAL A 262 -7.30 23.32 -18.28
N GLN A 263 -6.25 23.23 -19.11
CA GLN A 263 -6.39 22.90 -20.53
C GLN A 263 -5.64 21.59 -20.80
N ASP A 264 -6.28 20.46 -20.49
CA ASP A 264 -5.68 19.13 -20.57
C ASP A 264 -6.46 18.17 -21.49
N GLY A 265 -7.52 18.65 -22.15
CA GLY A 265 -8.37 17.86 -23.03
C GLY A 265 -9.38 17.00 -22.27
N ILE A 266 -9.62 17.29 -20.99
CA ILE A 266 -10.59 16.61 -20.13
C ILE A 266 -11.64 17.63 -19.73
N ILE A 267 -12.91 17.23 -19.81
CA ILE A 267 -14.01 18.03 -19.25
C ILE A 267 -14.29 17.48 -17.85
N GLU A 268 -13.80 18.15 -16.80
CA GLU A 268 -13.87 17.66 -15.42
C GLU A 268 -15.32 17.49 -14.95
N ASP A 269 -16.19 18.47 -15.27
CA ASP A 269 -17.63 18.42 -15.02
C ASP A 269 -18.44 18.80 -16.28
N PRO A 270 -18.90 17.82 -17.07
CA PRO A 270 -19.65 18.09 -18.31
C PRO A 270 -21.00 18.76 -18.05
N THR A 271 -21.50 18.82 -16.81
CA THR A 271 -22.75 19.55 -16.52
C THR A 271 -22.61 21.06 -16.63
N LEU A 272 -21.37 21.57 -16.63
CA LEU A 272 -21.06 23.00 -16.84
C LEU A 272 -20.82 23.33 -18.33
N CYS A 273 -20.62 22.32 -19.17
CA CYS A 273 -20.40 22.49 -20.60
C CYS A 273 -21.72 22.75 -21.33
N HIS A 274 -21.97 24.02 -21.66
CA HIS A 274 -23.08 24.45 -22.50
C HIS A 274 -22.62 24.59 -23.95
N PHE A 275 -22.35 23.45 -24.60
CA PHE A 275 -21.85 23.41 -25.97
C PHE A 275 -22.86 23.98 -26.97
N GLU A 276 -22.44 24.96 -27.77
CA GLU A 276 -23.24 25.58 -28.82
C GLU A 276 -22.76 25.14 -30.23
N PRO A 277 -23.43 24.15 -30.86
CA PRO A 277 -22.99 23.61 -32.16
C PRO A 277 -23.18 24.60 -33.33
N GLY A 278 -23.89 25.71 -33.10
CA GLY A 278 -24.09 26.75 -34.13
C GLY A 278 -22.79 27.42 -34.58
N THR A 279 -21.73 27.36 -33.77
CA THR A 279 -20.40 27.88 -34.12
C THR A 279 -19.75 27.11 -35.27
N LEU A 280 -20.18 25.86 -35.51
CA LEU A 280 -19.70 25.01 -36.60
C LEU A 280 -20.42 25.22 -37.92
N LEU A 281 -21.42 26.11 -38.00
CA LEU A 281 -22.20 26.31 -39.23
C LEU A 281 -21.31 26.81 -40.37
N CYS A 282 -21.40 26.16 -41.54
CA CYS A 282 -20.67 26.60 -42.73
C CYS A 282 -21.05 28.02 -43.14
N LYS A 283 -20.04 28.87 -43.37
CA LYS A 283 -20.23 30.21 -43.93
C LYS A 283 -20.72 30.12 -45.39
N PRO A 284 -21.51 31.09 -45.88
CA PRO A 284 -21.83 31.20 -47.30
C PRO A 284 -20.52 31.21 -48.12
N ASP A 285 -20.47 30.43 -49.20
CA ASP A 285 -19.35 30.34 -50.16
C ASP A 285 -18.02 29.76 -49.62
N SER A 286 -18.04 29.13 -48.45
CA SER A 286 -16.89 28.42 -47.88
C SER A 286 -16.77 27.00 -48.44
N SER A 287 -15.62 26.65 -49.02
CA SER A 287 -15.24 25.26 -49.35
C SER A 287 -14.51 24.56 -48.19
N ASP A 288 -14.59 25.11 -46.96
CA ASP A 288 -13.93 24.56 -45.78
C ASP A 288 -14.54 23.21 -45.40
N SER A 289 -13.70 22.17 -45.28
CA SER A 289 -14.11 20.84 -44.85
C SER A 289 -14.31 20.74 -43.33
N LYS A 290 -14.08 21.82 -42.58
CA LYS A 290 -14.19 21.89 -41.10
C LYS A 290 -15.45 22.62 -40.61
N CYS A 291 -16.58 22.48 -41.30
CA CYS A 291 -17.87 23.03 -40.86
C CYS A 291 -19.02 22.05 -41.13
N LEU A 292 -20.19 22.33 -40.55
CA LEU A 292 -21.41 21.52 -40.63
C LEU A 292 -22.52 22.24 -41.41
N THR A 293 -23.34 21.49 -42.12
CA THR A 293 -24.58 22.01 -42.71
C THR A 293 -25.59 22.36 -41.60
N GLY A 294 -26.59 23.20 -41.90
CA GLY A 294 -27.64 23.52 -40.93
C GLY A 294 -28.38 22.28 -40.40
N ALA A 295 -28.61 21.28 -41.24
CA ALA A 295 -29.24 20.02 -40.82
C ALA A 295 -28.32 19.20 -39.89
N GLN A 296 -27.02 19.13 -40.20
CA GLN A 296 -26.03 18.49 -39.34
C GLN A 296 -25.90 19.20 -37.99
N VAL A 297 -25.90 20.53 -37.95
CA VAL A 297 -25.91 21.31 -36.70
C VAL A 297 -27.13 20.95 -35.85
N GLU A 298 -28.31 20.79 -36.46
CA GLU A 298 -29.52 20.39 -35.72
C GLU A 298 -29.48 18.95 -35.22
N ILE A 299 -28.83 18.02 -35.94
CA ILE A 299 -28.56 16.66 -35.43
C ILE A 299 -27.68 16.74 -34.18
N VAL A 300 -26.57 17.48 -34.24
CA VAL A 300 -25.66 17.67 -33.10
C VAL A 300 -26.40 18.33 -31.92
N ARG A 301 -27.20 19.36 -32.19
CA ARG A 301 -28.01 20.05 -31.17
C ARG A 301 -28.96 19.09 -30.47
N LYS A 302 -29.66 18.22 -31.21
CA LYS A 302 -30.57 17.22 -30.65
C LYS A 302 -29.86 16.17 -29.80
N ILE A 303 -28.65 15.74 -30.19
CA ILE A 303 -27.83 14.79 -29.43
C ILE A 303 -27.44 15.37 -28.06
N PHE A 304 -27.05 16.65 -28.02
CA PHE A 304 -26.69 17.36 -26.79
C PHE A 304 -27.89 18.05 -26.12
N SER A 305 -29.12 17.70 -26.49
CA SER A 305 -30.34 18.18 -25.85
C SER A 305 -31.08 17.05 -25.13
N PRO A 306 -31.77 17.33 -24.01
CA PRO A 306 -32.61 16.33 -23.36
C PRO A 306 -33.75 15.89 -24.26
N THR A 307 -34.08 14.61 -24.21
CA THR A 307 -35.32 14.09 -24.80
C THR A 307 -36.45 14.30 -23.80
N ASN A 308 -37.52 14.96 -24.25
CA ASN A 308 -38.71 15.22 -23.45
C ASN A 308 -39.92 14.47 -24.02
N TYR A 309 -40.87 14.17 -23.14
CA TYR A 309 -42.21 13.78 -23.56
C TYR A 309 -42.96 14.96 -24.20
N THR A 310 -44.07 14.66 -24.86
CA THR A 310 -44.95 15.67 -25.47
C THR A 310 -45.55 16.66 -24.47
N ASP A 311 -45.65 16.31 -23.19
CA ASP A 311 -46.08 17.18 -22.10
C ASP A 311 -44.96 18.05 -21.50
N GLY A 312 -43.76 17.99 -22.09
CA GLY A 312 -42.58 18.75 -21.68
C GLY A 312 -41.80 18.16 -20.49
N LYS A 313 -42.23 17.03 -19.92
CA LYS A 313 -41.45 16.35 -18.87
C LYS A 313 -40.21 15.68 -19.46
N LEU A 314 -39.14 15.64 -18.67
CA LEU A 314 -37.91 14.94 -19.03
C LEU A 314 -38.17 13.43 -19.19
N PHE A 315 -37.85 12.89 -20.37
CA PHE A 315 -37.78 11.46 -20.62
C PHE A 315 -36.38 10.93 -20.34
N TRP A 316 -35.36 11.54 -20.96
CA TRP A 316 -33.96 11.15 -20.81
C TRP A 316 -33.03 12.37 -20.97
N PRO A 317 -31.96 12.50 -20.17
CA PRO A 317 -31.02 13.61 -20.32
C PRO A 317 -30.23 13.55 -21.64
N ALA A 318 -29.60 14.67 -21.99
CA ALA A 318 -28.71 14.78 -23.14
C ALA A 318 -27.51 13.81 -23.04
N MET A 319 -26.84 13.55 -24.16
CA MET A 319 -25.49 12.98 -24.12
C MET A 319 -24.52 13.96 -23.44
N ASN A 320 -23.57 13.47 -22.64
CA ASN A 320 -22.51 14.29 -22.05
C ASN A 320 -21.48 14.70 -23.12
N PRO A 321 -21.14 16.00 -23.24
CA PRO A 321 -20.04 16.46 -24.07
C PRO A 321 -18.69 15.85 -23.64
N GLY A 322 -17.81 15.64 -24.61
CA GLY A 322 -16.49 15.02 -24.44
C GLY A 322 -16.45 13.53 -24.71
N SER A 323 -17.60 12.90 -25.02
CA SER A 323 -17.73 11.46 -25.33
C SER A 323 -17.66 11.15 -26.84
N GLU A 324 -17.52 12.16 -27.69
CA GLU A 324 -17.80 12.09 -29.13
C GLU A 324 -16.92 11.07 -29.84
N ILE A 325 -15.65 10.95 -29.42
CA ILE A 325 -14.65 10.14 -30.10
C ILE A 325 -15.08 8.67 -30.20
N ILE A 326 -15.46 8.05 -29.09
CA ILE A 326 -15.87 6.64 -29.07
C ILE A 326 -17.34 6.50 -29.49
N THR A 327 -18.18 7.50 -29.19
CA THR A 327 -19.60 7.47 -29.58
C THR A 327 -19.79 7.46 -31.09
N ALA A 328 -18.89 8.12 -31.82
CA ALA A 328 -18.87 8.18 -33.29
C ALA A 328 -18.86 6.80 -33.96
N ASP A 329 -18.17 5.81 -33.37
CA ASP A 329 -18.09 4.44 -33.90
C ASP A 329 -19.23 3.54 -33.38
N GLY A 330 -20.05 4.05 -32.46
CA GLY A 330 -21.15 3.33 -31.83
C GLY A 330 -22.50 3.96 -32.15
N LEU A 331 -23.03 4.77 -31.22
CA LEU A 331 -24.36 5.36 -31.33
C LEU A 331 -24.51 6.30 -32.54
N TYR A 332 -23.43 6.92 -33.04
CA TYR A 332 -23.48 7.83 -34.19
C TYR A 332 -23.00 7.18 -35.51
N SER A 333 -22.76 5.87 -35.52
CA SER A 333 -22.12 5.15 -36.64
C SER A 333 -22.95 5.07 -37.92
N GLY A 334 -24.20 5.54 -37.90
CA GLY A 334 -25.14 5.38 -39.01
C GLY A 334 -25.65 3.96 -39.15
N SER A 335 -25.65 3.20 -38.05
CA SER A 335 -26.23 1.86 -37.94
C SER A 335 -27.03 1.71 -36.64
N PRO A 336 -28.08 0.86 -36.60
CA PRO A 336 -28.80 0.59 -35.37
C PRO A 336 -27.89 0.07 -34.25
N PHE A 337 -28.04 0.61 -33.05
CA PHE A 337 -27.26 0.13 -31.91
C PHE A 337 -27.74 -1.26 -31.49
N ALA A 338 -26.88 -2.27 -31.65
CA ALA A 338 -27.25 -3.69 -31.56
C ALA A 338 -27.93 -4.08 -30.25
N LEU A 339 -27.47 -3.56 -29.10
CA LEU A 339 -28.08 -3.85 -27.80
C LEU A 339 -29.54 -3.38 -27.75
N SER A 340 -29.80 -2.15 -28.21
CA SER A 340 -31.15 -1.61 -28.29
C SER A 340 -32.02 -2.40 -29.27
N GLN A 341 -31.50 -2.66 -30.47
CA GLN A 341 -32.21 -3.42 -31.49
C GLN A 341 -32.63 -4.81 -30.98
N ASN A 342 -31.71 -5.54 -30.35
CA ASN A 342 -31.97 -6.89 -29.87
C ASN A 342 -32.93 -6.90 -28.67
N TRP A 343 -32.82 -5.92 -27.76
CA TRP A 343 -33.79 -5.79 -26.67
C TRP A 343 -35.21 -5.55 -27.19
N PHE A 344 -35.36 -4.63 -28.16
CA PHE A 344 -36.66 -4.35 -28.77
C PHE A 344 -37.22 -5.56 -29.52
N ARG A 345 -36.38 -6.26 -30.30
CA ARG A 345 -36.76 -7.46 -31.04
C ARG A 345 -37.17 -8.60 -30.11
N TYR A 346 -36.30 -8.99 -29.20
CA TYR A 346 -36.44 -10.26 -28.49
C TYR A 346 -37.21 -10.16 -27.17
N ALA A 347 -37.13 -9.02 -26.45
CA ALA A 347 -37.74 -8.88 -25.13
C ALA A 347 -38.96 -7.94 -25.08
N ILE A 348 -38.99 -6.89 -25.91
CA ILE A 348 -40.11 -5.93 -25.91
C ILE A 348 -41.24 -6.37 -26.84
N TYR A 349 -40.94 -6.50 -28.14
CA TYR A 349 -41.92 -6.86 -29.16
C TYR A 349 -42.05 -8.36 -29.37
N ASN A 350 -41.03 -9.13 -28.97
CA ASN A 350 -40.95 -10.55 -29.26
C ASN A 350 -41.12 -10.84 -30.77
N ASP A 351 -40.51 -9.98 -31.60
CA ASP A 351 -40.52 -10.01 -33.06
C ASP A 351 -39.10 -9.75 -33.58
N PRO A 352 -38.43 -10.76 -34.19
CA PRO A 352 -37.08 -10.59 -34.74
C PRO A 352 -37.02 -9.61 -35.92
N ASN A 353 -38.16 -9.25 -36.51
CA ASN A 353 -38.24 -8.37 -37.68
C ASN A 353 -38.51 -6.91 -37.34
N TRP A 354 -38.61 -6.54 -36.06
CA TRP A 354 -38.79 -5.14 -35.67
C TRP A 354 -37.67 -4.27 -36.28
N ASP A 355 -38.09 -3.17 -36.92
CA ASP A 355 -37.21 -2.26 -37.65
C ASP A 355 -36.82 -1.05 -36.78
N PRO A 356 -35.54 -0.95 -36.37
CA PRO A 356 -35.05 0.16 -35.57
C PRO A 356 -35.10 1.52 -36.28
N ALA A 357 -35.15 1.58 -37.62
CA ALA A 357 -35.29 2.83 -38.35
C ALA A 357 -36.63 3.53 -38.08
N THR A 358 -37.64 2.76 -37.67
CA THR A 358 -39.00 3.24 -37.41
C THR A 358 -39.25 3.64 -35.95
N TYR A 359 -38.21 3.57 -35.10
CA TYR A 359 -38.33 3.86 -33.68
C TYR A 359 -38.86 5.28 -33.43
N THR A 360 -39.85 5.39 -32.55
CA THR A 360 -40.31 6.67 -31.99
C THR A 360 -40.51 6.55 -30.48
N LEU A 361 -40.33 7.65 -29.75
CA LEU A 361 -40.52 7.67 -28.30
C LEU A 361 -41.98 7.34 -27.94
N GLU A 362 -42.93 7.94 -28.66
CA GLU A 362 -44.37 7.90 -28.37
C GLU A 362 -44.96 6.50 -28.55
N LYS A 363 -44.40 5.70 -29.46
CA LYS A 363 -44.82 4.32 -29.71
C LYS A 363 -43.93 3.35 -28.95
N ASP A 364 -42.67 3.23 -29.36
CA ASP A 364 -41.78 2.15 -28.94
C ASP A 364 -41.26 2.40 -27.52
N GLY A 365 -40.85 3.62 -27.20
CA GLY A 365 -40.34 3.97 -25.87
C GLY A 365 -41.41 3.87 -24.78
N ILE A 366 -42.64 4.33 -25.04
CA ILE A 366 -43.77 4.17 -24.11
C ILE A 366 -44.18 2.69 -23.98
N PHE A 367 -44.18 1.94 -25.09
CA PHE A 367 -44.51 0.51 -25.05
C PHE A 367 -43.49 -0.29 -24.22
N ALA A 368 -42.19 -0.03 -24.39
CA ALA A 368 -41.14 -0.67 -23.61
C ALA A 368 -41.27 -0.40 -22.10
N GLN A 369 -41.59 0.85 -21.72
CA GLN A 369 -41.86 1.22 -20.32
C GLN A 369 -43.04 0.45 -19.72
N LYS A 370 -44.13 0.32 -20.49
CA LYS A 370 -45.33 -0.38 -20.06
C LYS A 370 -45.11 -1.89 -19.95
N ARG A 371 -44.35 -2.48 -20.89
CA ARG A 371 -44.06 -3.91 -20.94
C ARG A 371 -43.17 -4.37 -19.79
N ASN A 372 -42.10 -3.61 -19.51
CA ASN A 372 -41.13 -3.82 -18.42
C ASN A 372 -40.88 -5.30 -18.06
N PRO A 373 -40.40 -6.12 -19.02
CA PRO A 373 -40.31 -7.55 -18.80
C PRO A 373 -39.31 -7.87 -17.69
N GLY A 374 -39.63 -8.85 -16.84
CA GLY A 374 -38.79 -9.23 -15.69
C GLY A 374 -38.61 -8.14 -14.62
N ASN A 375 -39.39 -7.06 -14.67
CA ASN A 375 -39.19 -5.85 -13.85
C ASN A 375 -37.80 -5.22 -14.02
N ILE A 376 -37.22 -5.32 -15.22
CA ILE A 376 -35.84 -4.90 -15.47
C ILE A 376 -35.59 -3.40 -15.30
N LYS A 377 -36.63 -2.56 -15.31
CA LYS A 377 -36.52 -1.09 -15.22
C LYS A 377 -35.53 -0.64 -14.15
N THR A 378 -35.50 -1.27 -12.97
CA THR A 378 -34.56 -0.96 -11.87
C THR A 378 -34.45 0.54 -11.62
N TYR A 379 -35.53 1.17 -11.12
CA TYR A 379 -35.54 2.61 -10.87
C TYR A 379 -36.22 2.98 -9.55
N PRO A 380 -35.73 2.41 -8.43
CA PRO A 380 -36.32 2.60 -7.11
C PRO A 380 -36.32 4.07 -6.70
N ARG A 381 -37.26 4.41 -5.81
CA ARG A 381 -37.28 5.69 -5.08
C ARG A 381 -36.80 5.52 -3.64
N ASP A 382 -36.73 4.29 -3.14
CA ASP A 382 -36.44 3.98 -1.77
C ASP A 382 -35.53 2.76 -1.69
N LEU A 383 -34.44 2.87 -0.92
CA LEU A 383 -33.55 1.76 -0.56
C LEU A 383 -33.47 1.59 0.96
N SER A 384 -34.53 1.97 1.68
CA SER A 384 -34.56 1.97 3.15
C SER A 384 -34.34 0.58 3.74
N ALA A 385 -34.78 -0.50 3.08
CA ALA A 385 -34.51 -1.86 3.55
C ALA A 385 -33.01 -2.16 3.59
N PHE A 386 -32.30 -1.84 2.50
CA PHE A 386 -30.85 -1.96 2.41
C PHE A 386 -30.11 -1.07 3.40
N LYS A 387 -30.54 0.21 3.52
CA LYS A 387 -29.98 1.14 4.50
C LYS A 387 -30.17 0.67 5.94
N ARG A 388 -31.37 0.20 6.32
CA ARG A 388 -31.70 -0.20 7.70
C ARG A 388 -30.86 -1.36 8.20
N ARG A 389 -30.49 -2.31 7.32
CA ARG A 389 -29.61 -3.43 7.68
C ARG A 389 -28.12 -3.06 7.68
N GLY A 390 -27.77 -1.82 7.30
CA GLY A 390 -26.39 -1.32 7.31
C GLY A 390 -25.67 -1.36 5.96
N GLY A 391 -26.37 -1.76 4.88
CA GLY A 391 -25.78 -1.89 3.55
C GLY A 391 -25.21 -0.58 3.00
N LYS A 392 -24.08 -0.67 2.29
CA LYS A 392 -23.38 0.46 1.66
C LYS A 392 -23.43 0.37 0.14
N LEU A 393 -23.67 1.49 -0.53
CA LEU A 393 -23.75 1.62 -1.99
C LEU A 393 -22.76 2.69 -2.45
N LEU A 394 -21.74 2.28 -3.20
CA LEU A 394 -20.82 3.18 -3.89
C LEU A 394 -21.17 3.17 -5.37
N MET A 395 -21.58 4.32 -5.90
CA MET A 395 -21.80 4.51 -7.33
C MET A 395 -20.68 5.34 -7.92
N TYR A 396 -20.22 5.00 -9.12
CA TYR A 396 -19.33 5.85 -9.90
C TYR A 396 -19.81 5.94 -11.36
N HIS A 397 -19.51 7.03 -12.05
CA HIS A 397 -19.82 7.18 -13.48
C HIS A 397 -18.74 8.00 -14.17
N GLY A 398 -18.22 7.47 -15.28
CA GLY A 398 -17.29 8.19 -16.14
C GLY A 398 -17.93 9.43 -16.76
N GLN A 399 -17.26 10.56 -16.71
CA GLN A 399 -17.80 11.82 -17.23
C GLN A 399 -17.73 11.91 -18.76
N GLN A 400 -17.02 10.99 -19.42
CA GLN A 400 -16.97 10.86 -20.89
C GLN A 400 -17.59 9.54 -21.37
N ASP A 401 -18.51 8.97 -20.60
CA ASP A 401 -19.22 7.74 -20.96
C ASP A 401 -19.96 7.89 -22.30
N GLN A 402 -19.64 7.02 -23.25
CA GLN A 402 -20.14 7.02 -24.62
C GLN A 402 -21.38 6.13 -24.84
N GLN A 403 -21.82 5.39 -23.82
CA GLN A 403 -22.94 4.44 -23.94
C GLN A 403 -24.11 4.79 -23.03
N ILE A 404 -23.84 5.29 -21.83
CA ILE A 404 -24.83 5.71 -20.85
C ILE A 404 -24.44 7.11 -20.44
N THR A 405 -25.30 8.09 -20.72
CA THR A 405 -24.95 9.48 -20.36
C THR A 405 -24.73 9.62 -18.84
N SER A 406 -23.61 10.25 -18.48
CA SER A 406 -23.22 10.49 -17.09
C SER A 406 -24.22 11.39 -16.34
N PHE A 407 -25.03 12.14 -17.09
CA PHE A 407 -26.09 13.00 -16.56
C PHE A 407 -27.26 12.24 -15.94
N HIS A 408 -27.43 10.95 -16.23
CA HIS A 408 -28.54 10.18 -15.67
C HIS A 408 -28.32 9.76 -14.20
N THR A 409 -27.10 9.39 -13.82
CA THR A 409 -26.81 8.95 -12.44
C THR A 409 -27.09 10.01 -11.37
N PRO A 410 -26.76 11.30 -11.53
CA PRO A 410 -27.17 12.31 -10.53
C PRO A 410 -28.69 12.46 -10.45
N ILE A 411 -29.43 12.36 -11.56
CA ILE A 411 -30.91 12.36 -11.54
C ILE A 411 -31.44 11.18 -10.72
N PHE A 412 -30.84 10.00 -10.88
CA PHE A 412 -31.17 8.82 -10.09
C PHE A 412 -30.82 8.99 -8.60
N TYR A 413 -29.65 9.53 -8.29
CA TYR A 413 -29.22 9.81 -6.92
C TYR A 413 -30.20 10.78 -6.23
N ASP A 414 -30.57 11.87 -6.90
CA ASP A 414 -31.56 12.84 -6.41
C ASP A 414 -32.95 12.23 -6.24
N ARG A 415 -33.34 11.32 -7.14
CA ARG A 415 -34.59 10.58 -7.04
C ARG A 415 -34.64 9.73 -5.78
N LEU A 416 -33.56 9.01 -5.47
CA LEU A 416 -33.45 8.23 -4.23
C LEU A 416 -33.48 9.14 -3.01
N ALA A 417 -32.71 10.23 -3.01
CA ALA A 417 -32.68 11.20 -1.91
C ALA A 417 -34.07 11.75 -1.61
N LYS A 418 -34.80 12.18 -2.66
CA LYS A 418 -36.18 12.68 -2.55
C LYS A 418 -37.16 11.61 -2.06
N GLY A 419 -37.08 10.38 -2.57
CA GLY A 419 -37.99 9.31 -2.19
C GLY A 419 -37.76 8.79 -0.76
N MET A 420 -36.52 8.85 -0.28
CA MET A 420 -36.16 8.47 1.09
C MET A 420 -36.28 9.63 2.10
N HIS A 421 -36.61 10.84 1.62
CA HIS A 421 -36.64 12.07 2.41
C HIS A 421 -35.30 12.35 3.11
N LEU A 422 -34.18 12.14 2.40
CA LEU A 422 -32.83 12.39 2.87
C LEU A 422 -32.19 13.54 2.08
N ASN A 423 -31.43 14.40 2.76
CA ASN A 423 -30.49 15.31 2.10
C ASN A 423 -29.19 14.57 1.75
N HIS A 424 -28.25 15.23 1.07
CA HIS A 424 -26.99 14.59 0.64
C HIS A 424 -26.19 14.06 1.84
N THR A 425 -26.11 14.80 2.95
CA THR A 425 -25.48 14.32 4.20
C THR A 425 -26.15 13.05 4.73
N GLY A 426 -27.48 12.97 4.67
CA GLY A 426 -28.25 11.79 5.07
C GLY A 426 -28.02 10.60 4.13
N MET A 427 -27.84 10.87 2.84
CA MET A 427 -27.47 9.86 1.84
C MET A 427 -26.06 9.31 2.11
N ASP A 428 -25.10 10.15 2.48
CA ASP A 428 -23.67 9.78 2.69
C ASP A 428 -23.40 8.69 3.71
N HIS A 429 -24.36 8.42 4.59
CA HIS A 429 -24.26 7.34 5.58
C HIS A 429 -24.38 5.94 4.94
N PHE A 430 -24.98 5.84 3.75
CA PHE A 430 -25.20 4.56 3.08
C PHE A 430 -24.99 4.59 1.56
N THR A 431 -25.09 5.73 0.88
CA THR A 431 -24.88 5.83 -0.57
C THR A 431 -24.05 7.05 -0.95
N ARG A 432 -23.00 6.83 -1.75
CA ARG A 432 -22.11 7.88 -2.26
C ARG A 432 -21.91 7.74 -3.76
N PHE A 433 -21.96 8.86 -4.47
CA PHE A 433 -21.79 8.94 -5.91
C PHE A 433 -20.51 9.71 -6.28
N PHE A 434 -19.66 9.09 -7.11
CA PHE A 434 -18.40 9.63 -7.59
C PHE A 434 -18.46 9.89 -9.10
N ARG A 435 -18.11 11.11 -9.50
CA ARG A 435 -17.99 11.51 -10.90
C ARG A 435 -16.52 11.39 -11.28
N VAL A 436 -16.21 10.51 -12.22
CA VAL A 436 -14.82 10.21 -12.60
C VAL A 436 -14.51 10.92 -13.91
N SER A 437 -13.75 12.01 -13.83
CA SER A 437 -13.30 12.75 -15.00
C SER A 437 -12.41 11.89 -15.89
N GLY A 438 -12.50 12.09 -17.20
CA GLY A 438 -11.63 11.37 -18.12
C GLY A 438 -11.87 9.86 -18.23
N LEU A 439 -12.93 9.32 -17.63
CA LEU A 439 -13.32 7.90 -17.70
C LEU A 439 -14.43 7.72 -18.76
N TYR A 440 -14.19 6.82 -19.71
CA TYR A 440 -15.18 6.30 -20.66
C TYR A 440 -16.13 5.29 -19.99
N HIS A 441 -16.97 4.61 -20.78
CA HIS A 441 -17.89 3.60 -20.26
C HIS A 441 -17.12 2.51 -19.50
N CYS A 442 -17.28 2.52 -18.18
CA CYS A 442 -16.71 1.59 -17.20
C CYS A 442 -15.18 1.53 -17.06
N THR A 443 -14.45 1.78 -18.13
CA THR A 443 -13.00 1.58 -18.22
C THR A 443 -12.40 2.47 -19.30
N THR A 444 -11.08 2.67 -19.29
CA THR A 444 -10.32 3.50 -20.24
C THR A 444 -10.77 4.96 -20.28
N GLY A 445 -10.08 5.77 -21.07
CA GLY A 445 -10.39 7.19 -21.23
C GLY A 445 -9.13 8.05 -21.17
N PRO A 446 -9.25 9.34 -21.51
CA PRO A 446 -8.10 10.24 -21.58
C PRO A 446 -7.60 10.70 -20.20
N GLY A 447 -8.39 10.60 -19.13
CA GLY A 447 -7.99 11.03 -17.77
C GLY A 447 -7.67 9.90 -16.82
N ALA A 448 -7.76 10.17 -15.52
CA ALA A 448 -7.37 9.23 -14.47
C ALA A 448 -8.46 8.18 -14.19
N TRP A 449 -8.74 7.35 -15.19
CA TRP A 449 -9.91 6.49 -15.22
C TRP A 449 -9.81 5.22 -14.36
N LEU A 450 -8.60 4.80 -13.97
CA LEU A 450 -8.38 3.56 -13.24
C LEU A 450 -8.54 3.77 -11.73
N ILE A 451 -9.62 3.26 -11.17
CA ILE A 451 -10.02 3.38 -9.76
C ILE A 451 -10.20 2.01 -9.07
N GLY A 452 -9.62 0.95 -9.65
CA GLY A 452 -9.71 -0.43 -9.13
C GLY A 452 -11.09 -1.07 -9.29
N GLN A 453 -11.82 -0.70 -10.33
CA GLN A 453 -13.18 -1.17 -10.62
C GLN A 453 -13.26 -2.54 -11.32
N GLY A 454 -12.15 -3.29 -11.36
CA GLY A 454 -12.04 -4.55 -12.08
C GLY A 454 -11.93 -4.36 -13.61
N SER A 455 -12.27 -5.40 -14.36
CA SER A 455 -12.31 -5.40 -15.83
C SER A 455 -13.42 -4.55 -16.38
N SER A 456 -14.61 -4.60 -15.76
CA SER A 456 -15.82 -3.89 -16.17
C SER A 456 -15.90 -3.65 -17.70
N GLY A 457 -15.69 -4.70 -18.50
CA GLY A 457 -15.80 -4.68 -19.97
C GLY A 457 -14.50 -4.69 -20.81
N GLY A 458 -13.32 -5.01 -20.26
CA GLY A 458 -12.08 -5.11 -21.05
C GLY A 458 -10.86 -5.70 -20.32
N ASN A 459 -9.66 -5.59 -20.87
CA ASN A 459 -8.42 -6.12 -20.23
C ASN A 459 -7.99 -5.38 -18.93
N SER A 460 -8.87 -4.56 -18.34
CA SER A 460 -8.57 -3.67 -17.21
C SER A 460 -8.50 -4.35 -15.85
N ALA A 461 -8.95 -5.60 -15.70
CA ALA A 461 -8.72 -6.36 -14.46
C ALA A 461 -7.21 -6.54 -14.21
N VAL A 462 -6.45 -6.89 -15.25
CA VAL A 462 -4.99 -7.07 -15.19
C VAL A 462 -4.27 -5.79 -14.78
N ILE A 463 -4.78 -4.63 -15.21
CA ILE A 463 -4.21 -3.31 -14.87
C ILE A 463 -4.69 -2.89 -13.48
N SER A 464 -5.94 -3.21 -13.10
CA SER A 464 -6.47 -2.95 -11.76
C SER A 464 -5.68 -3.68 -10.67
N ASP A 465 -5.17 -4.88 -10.94
CA ASP A 465 -4.26 -5.60 -10.02
C ASP A 465 -2.94 -4.85 -9.76
N SER A 466 -2.56 -3.93 -10.66
CA SER A 466 -1.36 -3.10 -10.47
C SER A 466 -1.58 -1.95 -9.49
N LEU A 467 -2.84 -1.65 -9.13
CA LEU A 467 -3.16 -0.69 -8.10
C LEU A 467 -3.05 -1.31 -6.71
N PRO A 468 -2.61 -0.54 -5.71
CA PRO A 468 -2.76 -0.94 -4.32
C PRO A 468 -4.22 -1.27 -4.00
N PHE A 469 -4.49 -2.46 -3.45
CA PHE A 469 -5.81 -2.81 -2.95
C PHE A 469 -6.08 -2.12 -1.60
N ASN A 470 -6.37 -0.83 -1.67
CA ASN A 470 -6.73 0.00 -0.52
C ASN A 470 -7.87 0.96 -0.90
N ARG A 471 -8.57 1.49 0.10
CA ARG A 471 -9.74 2.36 -0.09
C ARG A 471 -9.51 3.62 -0.92
N THR A 472 -8.27 4.07 -1.06
CA THR A 472 -7.93 5.31 -1.78
C THR A 472 -7.95 5.08 -3.28
N TYR A 473 -7.31 4.00 -3.74
CA TYR A 473 -7.12 3.72 -5.18
C TYR A 473 -8.06 2.65 -5.72
N ASN A 474 -8.82 1.97 -4.86
CA ASN A 474 -9.57 0.79 -5.25
C ASN A 474 -10.99 0.83 -4.68
N VAL A 475 -11.99 0.96 -5.57
CA VAL A 475 -13.41 1.03 -5.19
C VAL A 475 -13.92 -0.23 -4.49
N LEU A 476 -13.39 -1.42 -4.81
CA LEU A 476 -13.76 -2.66 -4.12
C LEU A 476 -13.19 -2.66 -2.69
N ALA A 477 -11.95 -2.23 -2.49
CA ALA A 477 -11.39 -2.06 -1.15
C ALA A 477 -12.11 -0.95 -0.36
N ALA A 478 -12.51 0.13 -1.03
CA ALA A 478 -13.23 1.24 -0.41
C ALA A 478 -14.61 0.83 0.12
N ILE A 479 -15.36 0.02 -0.63
CA ILE A 479 -16.66 -0.46 -0.16
C ILE A 479 -16.53 -1.45 0.99
N VAL A 480 -15.45 -2.25 1.02
CA VAL A 480 -15.13 -3.18 2.11
C VAL A 480 -14.84 -2.42 3.39
N ASP A 481 -13.95 -1.42 3.34
CA ASP A 481 -13.64 -0.57 4.49
C ASP A 481 -14.88 0.18 5.00
N TRP A 482 -15.75 0.61 4.10
CA TRP A 482 -16.98 1.30 4.48
C TRP A 482 -18.00 0.38 5.16
N ALA A 483 -18.19 -0.84 4.62
CA ALA A 483 -19.15 -1.80 5.17
C ALA A 483 -18.66 -2.40 6.50
N GLU A 484 -17.38 -2.76 6.62
CA GLU A 484 -16.82 -3.43 7.80
C GLU A 484 -16.32 -2.48 8.88
N SER A 485 -15.64 -1.39 8.50
CA SER A 485 -15.00 -0.47 9.44
C SER A 485 -15.75 0.84 9.62
N GLY A 486 -16.83 1.06 8.86
CA GLY A 486 -17.59 2.30 8.87
C GLY A 486 -16.85 3.48 8.26
N ILE A 487 -15.73 3.25 7.58
CA ILE A 487 -14.90 4.32 7.01
C ILE A 487 -15.33 4.58 5.57
N ALA A 488 -16.21 5.57 5.40
CA ALA A 488 -16.74 5.92 4.10
C ALA A 488 -15.70 6.66 3.23
N PRO A 489 -15.58 6.35 1.93
CA PRO A 489 -14.65 7.06 1.05
C PRO A 489 -15.15 8.48 0.75
N ASP A 490 -14.34 9.50 1.02
CA ASP A 490 -14.68 10.90 0.69
C ASP A 490 -14.32 11.25 -0.77
N THR A 491 -13.27 10.64 -1.29
CA THR A 491 -12.82 10.68 -2.68
C THR A 491 -12.42 9.27 -3.13
N ILE A 492 -12.31 9.07 -4.44
CA ILE A 492 -11.69 7.87 -5.02
C ILE A 492 -10.59 8.35 -5.96
N THR A 493 -9.35 7.95 -5.71
CA THR A 493 -8.20 8.38 -6.52
C THR A 493 -8.09 7.52 -7.76
N GLY A 494 -8.11 8.17 -8.91
CA GLY A 494 -7.89 7.54 -10.20
C GLY A 494 -6.45 7.70 -10.68
N THR A 495 -6.02 6.77 -11.54
CA THR A 495 -4.71 6.82 -12.21
C THR A 495 -4.86 6.64 -13.72
N ASN A 496 -4.05 7.34 -14.50
CA ASN A 496 -3.90 7.13 -15.94
C ASN A 496 -2.53 6.50 -16.27
N PHE A 497 -2.46 5.68 -17.33
CA PHE A 497 -1.22 5.13 -17.85
C PHE A 497 -1.02 5.53 -19.32
N ALA A 498 0.15 6.04 -19.68
CA ALA A 498 0.51 6.31 -21.07
C ALA A 498 0.81 4.99 -21.81
N THR A 499 0.03 4.71 -22.86
CA THR A 499 0.28 3.62 -23.80
C THR A 499 1.29 4.06 -24.86
N SER A 500 2.57 3.77 -24.64
CA SER A 500 3.58 3.82 -25.71
C SER A 500 4.29 2.47 -25.79
N GLY A 501 3.88 1.63 -26.76
CA GLY A 501 4.62 0.45 -27.23
C GLY A 501 5.15 -0.50 -26.13
N LYS A 502 4.35 -1.51 -25.78
CA LYS A 502 4.68 -2.69 -24.95
C LYS A 502 5.13 -2.49 -23.49
N ASP A 503 5.32 -1.26 -22.99
CA ASP A 503 5.47 -0.96 -21.56
C ASP A 503 4.40 0.05 -21.09
N ILE A 504 3.62 -0.33 -20.08
CA ILE A 504 2.60 0.52 -19.44
C ILE A 504 3.31 1.39 -18.39
N LYS A 505 3.30 2.73 -18.55
CA LYS A 505 3.87 3.70 -17.59
C LYS A 505 2.75 4.53 -16.96
N MET A 506 2.75 4.70 -15.63
CA MET A 506 1.85 5.66 -14.97
C MET A 506 2.17 7.08 -15.44
N ALA A 507 1.14 7.80 -15.88
CA ALA A 507 1.26 9.13 -16.44
C ALA A 507 0.80 10.21 -15.45
N ASP A 508 -0.37 10.08 -14.82
CA ASP A 508 -0.91 11.08 -13.88
C ASP A 508 -1.92 10.48 -12.88
N ASN A 509 -2.02 11.06 -11.68
CA ASN A 509 -3.05 10.74 -10.67
C ASN A 509 -4.00 11.95 -10.54
N LEU A 510 -5.32 11.71 -10.61
CA LEU A 510 -6.34 12.73 -10.33
C LEU A 510 -7.36 12.17 -9.33
N GLU A 511 -7.80 12.99 -8.39
CA GLU A 511 -8.81 12.61 -7.41
C GLU A 511 -10.22 12.81 -7.99
N SER A 512 -11.02 11.74 -8.09
CA SER A 512 -12.43 11.91 -8.42
C SER A 512 -13.17 12.54 -7.23
N GLN A 513 -13.76 13.71 -7.45
CA GLN A 513 -14.48 14.43 -6.42
C GLN A 513 -15.90 13.90 -6.26
N ARG A 514 -16.32 13.80 -5.01
CA ARG A 514 -17.69 13.45 -4.62
C ARG A 514 -18.67 14.56 -5.01
N ASP A 515 -19.86 14.19 -5.49
CA ASP A 515 -20.91 15.17 -5.82
C ASP A 515 -21.49 15.82 -4.53
N ARG A 516 -21.33 17.14 -4.38
CA ARG A 516 -21.77 17.94 -3.22
C ARG A 516 -22.70 19.10 -3.60
N ARG A 517 -23.39 19.04 -4.74
CA ARG A 517 -24.25 20.13 -5.29
C ARG A 517 -25.40 20.65 -4.40
N GLY A 518 -25.51 20.20 -3.15
CA GLY A 518 -26.44 20.71 -2.14
C GLY A 518 -25.89 21.81 -1.21
N ASP A 519 -24.57 22.02 -1.11
CA ASP A 519 -23.97 22.91 -0.09
C ASP A 519 -23.68 24.35 -0.60
N GLU A 520 -23.77 24.61 -1.90
CA GLU A 520 -23.35 25.89 -2.51
C GLU A 520 -24.38 27.02 -2.49
N LYS A 521 -25.56 26.84 -1.87
CA LYS A 521 -26.56 27.92 -1.83
C LYS A 521 -26.35 28.99 -0.74
N HIS A 522 -25.30 28.95 0.06
CA HIS A 522 -25.12 29.89 1.19
C HIS A 522 -23.74 30.54 1.40
N ALA A 523 -22.78 30.40 0.49
CA ALA A 523 -21.49 31.09 0.62
C ALA A 523 -21.35 32.23 -0.40
N THR A 524 -21.78 33.43 -0.02
CA THR A 524 -21.43 34.68 -0.71
C THR A 524 -19.95 35.02 -0.50
N THR A 525 -19.25 35.23 -1.61
CA THR A 525 -18.10 36.15 -1.81
C THR A 525 -17.27 36.55 -0.59
N GLU A 526 -16.07 35.99 -0.45
CA GLU A 526 -14.82 36.73 -0.18
C GLU A 526 -13.60 35.79 -0.25
N ASN A 527 -12.50 36.31 -0.81
CA ASN A 527 -11.13 35.76 -0.86
C ASN A 527 -10.80 34.72 -1.95
N LEU A 528 -10.78 35.18 -3.20
CA LEU A 528 -9.84 34.68 -4.22
C LEU A 528 -8.51 35.43 -4.05
N GLY A 529 -7.42 34.71 -3.80
CA GLY A 529 -6.09 35.30 -3.80
C GLY A 529 -4.98 34.31 -3.46
N ALA A 530 -4.24 33.93 -4.51
CA ALA A 530 -2.92 33.30 -4.50
C ALA A 530 -2.86 31.79 -4.18
N ASP A 531 -2.64 30.98 -5.23
CA ASP A 531 -1.43 30.14 -5.32
C ASP A 531 -1.41 29.42 -6.69
N ALA A 532 -0.76 30.05 -7.65
CA ALA A 532 -0.35 29.40 -8.90
C ALA A 532 1.11 29.77 -9.14
N GLN A 533 2.04 28.86 -8.81
CA GLN A 533 3.32 28.76 -9.51
C GLN A 533 4.11 27.48 -9.19
N ALA A 534 4.38 26.75 -10.28
CA ALA A 534 5.58 25.98 -10.59
C ALA A 534 5.66 24.50 -10.15
N ALA A 535 5.31 23.61 -11.08
CA ALA A 535 5.95 22.31 -11.25
C ALA A 535 6.40 22.14 -12.71
N SER A 536 7.69 21.96 -12.94
CA SER A 536 8.27 21.44 -14.18
C SER A 536 9.73 21.06 -13.95
N ALA A 537 10.07 19.78 -14.14
CA ALA A 537 11.11 19.35 -15.09
C ALA A 537 11.38 17.83 -15.03
N THR A 538 11.70 17.30 -16.21
CA THR A 538 11.77 15.91 -16.69
C THR A 538 13.06 15.15 -16.34
N GLY A 539 13.06 13.80 -16.45
CA GLY A 539 14.29 12.99 -16.49
C GLY A 539 14.10 11.47 -16.70
N ARG A 540 14.75 10.90 -17.74
CA ARG A 540 14.60 9.54 -18.32
C ARG A 540 15.44 8.42 -17.68
N SER A 541 14.87 7.20 -17.70
CA SER A 541 15.42 5.86 -18.06
C SER A 541 16.66 5.24 -17.36
N SER A 542 16.46 4.12 -16.65
CA SER A 542 17.00 2.77 -16.96
C SER A 542 16.70 1.75 -15.82
N LYS A 543 16.65 0.44 -16.16
CA LYS A 543 16.71 -0.77 -15.28
C LYS A 543 15.39 -1.49 -14.90
N GLY A 544 14.88 -2.30 -15.84
CA GLY A 544 13.70 -3.19 -15.68
C GLY A 544 13.91 -4.50 -14.91
N LEU A 545 15.15 -4.93 -14.62
CA LEU A 545 15.40 -6.13 -13.81
C LEU A 545 15.39 -5.81 -12.30
N VAL A 546 15.99 -4.68 -11.94
CA VAL A 546 16.06 -4.17 -10.58
C VAL A 546 14.65 -3.86 -10.07
N ARG A 547 13.79 -3.24 -10.90
CA ARG A 547 12.41 -2.91 -10.53
C ARG A 547 11.53 -4.14 -10.21
N ARG A 548 11.77 -5.31 -10.82
CA ARG A 548 11.00 -6.54 -10.51
C ARG A 548 11.32 -7.11 -9.13
N VAL A 549 12.58 -7.07 -8.71
CA VAL A 549 13.00 -7.50 -7.35
C VAL A 549 12.51 -6.51 -6.29
N LEU A 550 12.47 -5.22 -6.62
CA LEU A 550 12.01 -4.15 -5.73
C LEU A 550 10.50 -4.14 -5.50
N MET A 551 9.72 -4.47 -6.52
CA MET A 551 8.25 -4.53 -6.41
C MET A 551 7.80 -5.74 -5.57
N ALA A 552 8.57 -6.83 -5.55
CA ALA A 552 8.36 -7.96 -4.63
C ALA A 552 8.60 -7.58 -3.16
N GLY A 553 9.41 -6.55 -2.91
CA GLY A 553 9.74 -6.07 -1.58
C GLY A 553 8.70 -5.16 -0.93
N ARG A 554 7.72 -4.59 -1.66
CA ARG A 554 6.77 -3.58 -1.12
C ARG A 554 7.48 -2.35 -0.50
N VAL A 555 8.43 -1.76 -1.22
CA VAL A 555 9.17 -0.56 -0.80
C VAL A 555 8.20 0.58 -0.45
N GLU A 556 8.32 1.13 0.76
CA GLU A 556 7.51 2.23 1.29
C GLU A 556 7.82 3.52 0.50
N GLU A 557 6.82 4.05 -0.21
CA GLU A 557 6.95 5.25 -1.07
C GLU A 557 6.80 6.58 -0.31
N GLY A 558 6.31 6.55 0.95
CA GLY A 558 6.37 7.68 1.86
C GLY A 558 7.80 7.87 2.37
N GLY A 559 8.41 9.02 2.10
CA GLY A 559 9.79 9.31 2.46
C GLY A 559 9.88 9.91 3.85
N ILE A 560 10.30 11.18 3.87
CA ILE A 560 10.48 11.98 5.08
C ILE A 560 9.22 12.73 5.50
N GLU A 561 8.15 12.67 4.70
CA GLU A 561 6.90 13.37 4.99
C GLU A 561 6.29 12.90 6.32
N PRO A 562 5.79 13.83 7.17
CA PRO A 562 5.09 13.48 8.39
C PRO A 562 3.88 12.61 8.09
N ILE A 563 3.81 11.49 8.79
CA ILE A 563 2.76 10.49 8.64
C ILE A 563 1.45 11.05 9.23
N PRO A 564 0.33 11.18 8.49
CA PRO A 564 -0.94 11.67 9.03
C PRO A 564 -1.45 10.82 10.18
N ARG A 565 -2.19 11.42 11.13
CA ARG A 565 -2.66 10.68 12.32
C ARG A 565 -3.58 9.51 11.95
N GLU A 566 -4.35 9.63 10.86
CA GLU A 566 -5.29 8.57 10.44
C GLU A 566 -4.61 7.28 9.96
N VAL A 567 -3.35 7.34 9.51
CA VAL A 567 -2.59 6.15 9.07
C VAL A 567 -1.72 5.55 10.18
N ARG A 568 -1.60 6.22 11.33
CA ARG A 568 -0.92 5.71 12.53
C ARG A 568 -1.86 4.78 13.31
N THR A 569 -2.13 3.60 12.76
CA THR A 569 -3.18 2.70 13.27
C THR A 569 -2.63 1.51 14.05
N ASN A 570 -1.30 1.36 14.16
CA ASN A 570 -0.72 0.20 14.83
C ASN A 570 -0.94 0.29 16.34
N THR A 571 -1.80 -0.58 16.88
CA THR A 571 -2.10 -0.69 18.31
C THR A 571 -1.32 -1.81 19.00
N LYS A 572 -0.52 -2.60 18.26
CA LYS A 572 0.35 -3.65 18.80
C LYS A 572 1.64 -3.03 19.33
N TYR A 573 1.55 -2.20 20.37
CA TYR A 573 2.68 -1.47 20.94
C TYR A 573 3.85 -2.36 21.37
N PHE A 574 3.58 -3.63 21.73
CA PHE A 574 4.61 -4.63 22.01
C PHE A 574 5.57 -4.86 20.83
N ASN A 575 5.15 -4.57 19.60
CA ASN A 575 6.03 -4.66 18.43
C ASN A 575 7.23 -3.70 18.55
N ALA A 576 7.13 -2.60 19.30
CA ALA A 576 8.29 -1.77 19.60
C ALA A 576 9.38 -2.55 20.35
N PHE A 577 8.98 -3.44 21.26
CA PHE A 577 9.92 -4.35 21.94
C PHE A 577 10.53 -5.34 20.95
N THR A 578 9.71 -6.01 20.12
CA THR A 578 10.22 -7.05 19.21
C THR A 578 11.17 -6.49 18.17
N ILE A 579 10.91 -5.30 17.63
CA ILE A 579 11.79 -4.64 16.64
C ILE A 579 13.15 -4.32 17.26
N TRP A 580 13.17 -3.64 18.41
CA TRP A 580 14.42 -3.32 19.08
C TRP A 580 15.15 -4.58 19.56
N CYS A 581 14.41 -5.59 20.03
CA CYS A 581 14.95 -6.88 20.43
C CYS A 581 15.60 -7.60 19.25
N SER A 582 14.97 -7.58 18.07
CA SER A 582 15.50 -8.17 16.83
C SER A 582 16.76 -7.48 16.34
N ILE A 583 16.75 -6.15 16.29
CA ILE A 583 17.92 -5.36 15.91
C ILE A 583 19.11 -5.61 16.85
N ASN A 584 18.88 -6.00 18.12
CA ASN A 584 19.94 -6.14 19.12
C ASN A 584 20.24 -7.58 19.56
N THR A 585 19.41 -8.57 19.22
CA THR A 585 19.67 -10.00 19.50
C THR A 585 20.56 -10.57 18.41
N ASN A 586 21.82 -10.13 18.39
CA ASN A 586 22.82 -10.59 17.43
C ASN A 586 24.23 -10.54 18.04
N ILE A 587 25.19 -11.14 17.32
CA ILE A 587 26.56 -11.32 17.81
C ILE A 587 27.38 -10.02 17.90
N LEU A 588 26.90 -8.87 17.40
CA LEU A 588 27.61 -7.59 17.52
C LEU A 588 27.77 -7.17 18.99
N ALA A 589 26.74 -7.36 19.81
CA ALA A 589 26.79 -7.01 21.23
C ALA A 589 27.85 -7.83 21.99
N ILE A 590 28.06 -9.10 21.60
CA ILE A 590 29.12 -9.96 22.15
C ILE A 590 30.49 -9.34 21.86
N THR A 591 30.73 -8.87 20.63
CA THR A 591 31.98 -8.21 20.24
C THR A 591 32.30 -6.99 21.09
N PHE A 592 31.31 -6.13 21.35
CA PHE A 592 31.50 -4.94 22.19
C PHE A 592 31.74 -5.32 23.66
N GLY A 593 31.09 -6.37 24.14
CA GLY A 593 31.32 -6.91 25.48
C GLY A 593 32.75 -7.41 25.70
N MET A 594 33.34 -8.03 24.67
CA MET A 594 34.71 -8.56 24.73
C MET A 594 35.76 -7.46 24.93
N LEU A 595 35.49 -6.21 24.51
CA LEU A 595 36.41 -5.09 24.68
C LEU A 595 36.76 -4.81 26.15
N GLY A 596 35.84 -5.05 27.09
CA GLY A 596 36.07 -4.79 28.52
C GLY A 596 37.31 -5.53 29.03
N PRO A 597 37.36 -6.87 28.93
CA PRO A 597 38.56 -7.64 29.27
C PRO A 597 39.71 -7.49 28.26
N VAL A 598 39.42 -7.50 26.95
CA VAL A 598 40.47 -7.61 25.91
C VAL A 598 41.23 -6.30 25.70
N SER A 599 40.52 -5.17 25.67
CA SER A 599 41.12 -3.85 25.41
C SER A 599 41.33 -3.03 26.69
N PHE A 600 40.40 -3.12 27.66
CA PHE A 600 40.44 -2.31 28.88
C PHE A 600 40.95 -3.07 30.11
N GLY A 601 41.27 -4.37 29.98
CA GLY A 601 41.82 -5.19 31.07
C GLY A 601 40.89 -5.39 32.26
N LEU A 602 39.59 -5.14 32.09
CA LEU A 602 38.59 -5.23 33.16
C LEU A 602 38.22 -6.70 33.41
N GLY A 603 38.12 -7.08 34.69
CA GLY A 603 37.56 -8.38 35.06
C GLY A 603 36.10 -8.52 34.63
N LEU A 604 35.59 -9.76 34.58
CA LEU A 604 34.20 -10.04 34.20
C LEU A 604 33.18 -9.28 35.05
N ARG A 605 33.38 -9.25 36.38
CA ARG A 605 32.46 -8.54 37.29
C ARG A 605 32.40 -7.06 36.96
N ASP A 606 33.55 -6.41 36.82
CA ASP A 606 33.63 -4.97 36.60
C ASP A 606 33.09 -4.62 35.21
N SER A 607 33.44 -5.41 34.20
CA SER A 607 32.87 -5.30 32.85
C SER A 607 31.34 -5.42 32.87
N ALA A 608 30.79 -6.43 33.55
CA ALA A 608 29.34 -6.65 33.62
C ALA A 608 28.61 -5.50 34.34
N LEU A 609 29.20 -4.93 35.39
CA LEU A 609 28.63 -3.77 36.09
C LEU A 609 28.66 -2.51 35.21
N VAL A 610 29.77 -2.26 34.50
CA VAL A 610 29.87 -1.14 33.55
C VAL A 610 28.83 -1.29 32.44
N ILE A 611 28.73 -2.48 31.83
CA ILE A 611 27.73 -2.82 30.82
C ILE A 611 26.33 -2.54 31.37
N LEU A 612 25.99 -3.03 32.56
CA LEU A 612 24.66 -2.84 33.16
C LEU A 612 24.33 -1.35 33.35
N PHE A 613 25.17 -0.61 34.06
CA PHE A 613 24.83 0.77 34.44
C PHE A 613 24.87 1.74 33.26
N PHE A 614 25.87 1.63 32.38
CA PHE A 614 25.94 2.51 31.22
C PHE A 614 24.85 2.19 30.19
N ASN A 615 24.45 0.92 29.99
CA ASN A 615 23.30 0.61 29.14
C ASN A 615 22.00 1.19 29.70
N LEU A 616 21.75 1.00 31.00
CA LEU A 616 20.55 1.52 31.65
C LEU A 616 20.45 3.06 31.53
N LEU A 617 21.58 3.76 31.65
CA LEU A 617 21.64 5.21 31.51
C LEU A 617 21.47 5.67 30.05
N SER A 618 22.30 5.15 29.15
CA SER A 618 22.38 5.61 27.77
C SER A 618 21.14 5.28 26.92
N THR A 619 20.36 4.27 27.33
CA THR A 619 19.12 3.88 26.64
C THR A 619 17.92 4.79 26.95
N LEU A 620 18.02 5.65 27.97
CA LEU A 620 16.92 6.56 28.33
C LEU A 620 16.55 7.50 27.17
N ALA A 621 17.56 8.05 26.49
CA ALA A 621 17.37 8.96 25.37
C ALA A 621 16.67 8.31 24.16
N PRO A 622 17.15 7.18 23.59
CA PRO A 622 16.46 6.53 22.49
C PRO A 622 15.04 6.10 22.86
N ALA A 623 14.84 5.51 24.05
CA ALA A 623 13.51 5.11 24.49
C ALA A 623 12.54 6.30 24.63
N PHE A 624 13.03 7.44 25.13
CA PHE A 624 12.24 8.66 25.22
C PHE A 624 11.87 9.21 23.84
N LEU A 625 12.84 9.34 22.93
CA LEU A 625 12.60 9.89 21.60
C LEU A 625 11.69 8.99 20.76
N SER A 626 11.71 7.66 20.96
CA SER A 626 10.71 6.75 20.38
C SER A 626 9.27 7.11 20.74
N THR A 627 9.02 7.80 21.86
CA THR A 627 7.65 8.24 22.21
C THR A 627 7.15 9.43 21.39
N LEU A 628 8.05 10.17 20.72
CA LEU A 628 7.69 11.33 19.91
C LEU A 628 7.23 10.93 18.50
N GLY A 629 7.71 9.80 17.98
CA GLY A 629 7.29 9.26 16.68
C GLY A 629 5.77 9.14 16.54
N PRO A 630 5.07 8.39 17.40
CA PRO A 630 3.60 8.25 17.34
C PRO A 630 2.86 9.58 17.46
N LYS A 631 3.39 10.51 18.27
CA LYS A 631 2.74 11.79 18.59
C LYS A 631 2.85 12.79 17.44
N THR A 632 4.05 12.94 16.89
CA THR A 632 4.34 13.92 15.84
C THR A 632 4.11 13.35 14.44
N GLY A 633 4.32 12.04 14.26
CA GLY A 633 4.36 11.35 12.96
C GLY A 633 5.58 11.69 12.13
N MET A 634 6.53 12.43 12.69
CA MET A 634 7.74 12.84 11.99
C MET A 634 8.88 11.87 12.29
N ARG A 635 9.71 11.62 11.28
CA ARG A 635 10.98 10.89 11.43
C ARG A 635 11.94 11.67 12.33
N GLN A 636 12.91 10.99 12.94
CA GLN A 636 13.74 11.55 14.00
C GLN A 636 14.56 12.77 13.54
N MET A 637 15.15 12.70 12.35
CA MET A 637 15.90 13.82 11.78
C MET A 637 15.01 14.96 11.26
N ILE A 638 13.74 14.68 10.98
CA ILE A 638 12.75 15.72 10.67
C ILE A 638 12.31 16.46 11.94
N GLN A 639 12.14 15.74 13.05
CA GLN A 639 11.93 16.38 14.35
C GLN A 639 13.12 17.26 14.75
N ALA A 640 14.35 16.90 14.37
CA ALA A 640 15.54 17.70 14.67
C ALA A 640 15.54 19.09 13.98
N ARG A 641 14.77 19.30 12.89
CA ARG A 641 14.59 20.63 12.26
C ARG A 641 14.06 21.68 13.23
N PHE A 642 13.32 21.25 14.24
CA PHE A 642 12.77 22.12 15.28
C PHE A 642 13.82 22.57 16.30
N SER A 643 15.04 22.04 16.25
CA SER A 643 16.18 22.49 17.07
C SER A 643 17.30 23.07 16.19
N PHE A 644 17.64 22.37 15.11
CA PHE A 644 18.75 22.67 14.20
C PHE A 644 18.32 23.48 12.97
N GLY A 645 17.07 23.90 12.87
CA GLY A 645 16.57 24.64 11.71
C GLY A 645 16.55 23.81 10.42
N TYR A 646 16.10 24.45 9.32
CA TYR A 646 15.95 23.74 8.04
C TYR A 646 17.28 23.35 7.40
N TYR A 647 18.28 24.23 7.45
CA TYR A 647 19.56 24.02 6.75
C TYR A 647 20.62 23.38 7.64
N PHE A 648 20.75 23.82 8.90
CA PHE A 648 21.81 23.28 9.76
C PHE A 648 21.55 21.85 10.24
N VAL A 649 20.30 21.36 10.16
CA VAL A 649 20.00 19.94 10.42
C VAL A 649 20.75 18.98 9.48
N TYR A 650 21.23 19.45 8.32
CA TYR A 650 22.02 18.62 7.42
C TYR A 650 23.33 18.14 8.04
N ILE A 651 23.90 18.89 8.99
CA ILE A 651 25.12 18.49 9.71
C ILE A 651 24.89 17.22 10.54
N PRO A 652 23.93 17.18 11.50
CA PRO A 652 23.66 15.96 12.24
C PRO A 652 23.13 14.82 11.35
N VAL A 653 22.47 15.10 10.23
CA VAL A 653 22.07 14.06 9.27
C VAL A 653 23.29 13.39 8.62
N VAL A 654 24.30 14.15 8.18
CA VAL A 654 25.54 13.60 7.63
C VAL A 654 26.32 12.79 8.68
N LEU A 655 26.40 13.30 9.92
CA LEU A 655 27.04 12.58 11.03
C LEU A 655 26.30 11.28 11.36
N ASN A 656 24.97 11.29 11.31
CA ASN A 656 24.15 10.10 11.50
C ASN A 656 24.35 9.09 10.36
N LEU A 657 24.40 9.54 9.11
CA LEU A 657 24.70 8.67 7.96
C LEU A 657 26.06 7.99 8.11
N ALA A 658 27.10 8.74 8.51
CA ALA A 658 28.42 8.17 8.77
C ALA A 658 28.39 7.13 9.90
N THR A 659 27.65 7.43 10.97
CA THR A 659 27.46 6.54 12.13
C THR A 659 26.79 5.22 11.74
N LEU A 660 25.62 5.29 11.12
CA LEU A 660 24.87 4.10 10.70
C LEU A 660 25.65 3.27 9.69
N THR A 661 26.33 3.93 8.73
CA THR A 661 27.14 3.24 7.72
C THR A 661 28.31 2.49 8.35
N GLY A 662 29.02 3.08 9.32
CA GLY A 662 30.13 2.37 9.95
C GLY A 662 29.70 1.28 10.93
N PHE A 663 28.51 1.35 11.55
CA PHE A 663 27.94 0.17 12.22
C PHE A 663 27.68 -0.97 11.23
N CYS A 664 27.18 -0.68 10.03
CA CYS A 664 27.05 -1.70 8.98
C CYS A 664 28.41 -2.29 8.55
N VAL A 665 29.48 -1.47 8.52
CA VAL A 665 30.86 -1.95 8.27
C VAL A 665 31.27 -2.98 9.33
N ILE A 666 31.12 -2.64 10.61
CA ILE A 666 31.48 -3.53 11.73
C ILE A 666 30.68 -4.83 11.66
N ILE A 667 29.38 -4.72 11.38
CA ILE A 667 28.48 -5.87 11.24
C ILE A 667 28.94 -6.81 10.12
N CYS A 668 29.25 -6.29 8.94
CA CYS A 668 29.75 -7.10 7.83
C CYS A 668 31.06 -7.82 8.19
N VAL A 669 31.96 -7.17 8.93
CA VAL A 669 33.22 -7.77 9.39
C VAL A 669 32.95 -8.94 10.35
N VAL A 670 32.13 -8.74 11.39
CA VAL A 670 31.83 -9.79 12.39
C VAL A 670 31.12 -10.99 11.74
N GLY A 671 30.19 -10.74 10.81
CA GLY A 671 29.52 -11.80 10.06
C GLY A 671 30.49 -12.56 9.14
N GLY A 672 31.39 -11.85 8.46
CA GLY A 672 32.41 -12.46 7.61
C GLY A 672 33.42 -13.30 8.39
N GLN A 673 33.80 -12.87 9.59
CA GLN A 673 34.63 -13.64 10.53
C GLN A 673 33.97 -14.98 10.90
N CYS A 674 32.66 -14.97 11.20
CA CYS A 674 31.92 -16.20 11.52
C CYS A 674 31.85 -17.15 10.33
N LEU A 675 31.56 -16.64 9.13
CA LEU A 675 31.51 -17.47 7.92
C LEU A 675 32.89 -18.05 7.56
N SER A 676 33.96 -17.29 7.75
CA SER A 676 35.33 -17.79 7.54
C SER A 676 35.67 -18.91 8.51
N ALA A 677 35.31 -18.77 9.80
CA ALA A 677 35.53 -19.76 10.83
C ALA A 677 34.81 -21.11 10.57
N VAL A 678 33.67 -21.11 9.87
CA VAL A 678 32.97 -22.36 9.46
C VAL A 678 33.78 -23.19 8.47
N SER A 679 34.54 -22.52 7.60
CA SER A 679 35.18 -23.10 6.42
C SER A 679 36.59 -23.65 6.66
N GLU A 680 37.08 -23.58 7.91
CA GLU A 680 38.45 -23.98 8.28
C GLU A 680 39.56 -23.32 7.42
N GLY A 681 39.27 -22.18 6.79
CA GLY A 681 40.21 -21.39 5.98
C GLY A 681 39.95 -21.41 4.48
N ASP A 682 39.03 -22.24 3.97
CA ASP A 682 38.67 -22.28 2.54
C ASP A 682 37.95 -20.99 2.08
N LEU A 683 37.26 -20.31 3.00
CA LEU A 683 36.59 -19.03 2.77
C LEU A 683 37.27 -17.94 3.59
N SER A 684 37.85 -16.94 2.90
CA SER A 684 38.48 -15.80 3.57
C SER A 684 37.45 -14.86 4.20
N THR A 685 37.83 -14.17 5.27
CA THR A 685 36.99 -13.14 5.93
C THR A 685 36.47 -12.11 4.92
N SER A 686 37.27 -11.74 3.92
CA SER A 686 36.87 -10.83 2.84
C SER A 686 35.71 -11.36 2.00
N VAL A 687 35.71 -12.66 1.66
CA VAL A 687 34.59 -13.29 0.95
C VAL A 687 33.36 -13.33 1.86
N GLY A 688 33.53 -13.65 3.15
CA GLY A 688 32.45 -13.63 4.13
C GLY A 688 31.78 -12.26 4.25
N ILE A 689 32.58 -11.18 4.27
CA ILE A 689 32.11 -9.78 4.28
C ILE A 689 31.24 -9.48 3.07
N VAL A 690 31.68 -9.90 1.88
CA VAL A 690 30.92 -9.72 0.62
C VAL A 690 29.58 -10.47 0.70
N LEU A 691 29.57 -11.70 1.19
CA LEU A 691 28.34 -12.50 1.32
C LEU A 691 27.33 -11.84 2.26
N ILE A 692 27.76 -11.38 3.44
CA ILE A 692 26.89 -10.67 4.38
C ILE A 692 26.41 -9.34 3.78
N GLY A 693 27.29 -8.57 3.13
CA GLY A 693 26.93 -7.30 2.51
C GLY A 693 25.90 -7.44 1.38
N ILE A 694 26.00 -8.49 0.56
CA ILE A 694 25.03 -8.79 -0.50
C ILE A 694 23.71 -9.30 0.10
N ALA A 695 23.76 -10.20 1.08
CA ALA A 695 22.56 -10.70 1.76
C ALA A 695 21.77 -9.56 2.43
N ALA A 696 22.48 -8.63 3.08
CA ALA A 696 21.91 -7.41 3.65
C ALA A 696 21.25 -6.52 2.60
N LEU A 697 21.92 -6.32 1.46
CA LEU A 697 21.37 -5.55 0.34
C LEU A 697 20.08 -6.17 -0.20
N LEU A 698 20.01 -7.51 -0.32
CA LEU A 698 18.80 -8.21 -0.76
C LEU A 698 17.62 -7.97 0.18
N ILE A 699 17.84 -7.99 1.50
CA ILE A 699 16.80 -7.70 2.49
C ILE A 699 16.42 -6.22 2.46
N SER A 700 17.36 -5.31 2.18
CA SER A 700 17.08 -3.87 2.08
C SER A 700 16.17 -3.48 0.90
N PHE A 701 15.99 -4.37 -0.09
CA PHE A 701 15.02 -4.20 -1.15
C PHE A 701 13.57 -4.50 -0.71
N CYS A 702 13.41 -5.06 0.49
CA CYS A 702 12.12 -5.26 1.13
C CYS A 702 11.71 -4.00 1.92
N GLY A 703 10.49 -3.52 1.74
CA GLY A 703 9.96 -2.34 2.39
C GLY A 703 9.39 -2.59 3.78
N PHE A 704 8.83 -1.53 4.37
CA PHE A 704 8.49 -1.43 5.79
C PHE A 704 7.70 -2.61 6.36
N ASN A 705 6.72 -3.13 5.63
CA ASN A 705 5.90 -4.25 6.10
C ASN A 705 6.65 -5.59 6.15
N VAL A 706 7.59 -5.82 5.23
CA VAL A 706 8.42 -7.03 5.23
C VAL A 706 9.50 -6.90 6.30
N LEU A 707 10.09 -5.72 6.46
CA LEU A 707 11.02 -5.42 7.54
C LEU A 707 10.35 -5.62 8.90
N HIS A 708 9.18 -5.02 9.15
CA HIS A 708 8.45 -5.18 10.41
C HIS A 708 8.00 -6.62 10.69
N PHE A 709 7.70 -7.41 9.66
CA PHE A 709 7.44 -8.83 9.82
C PHE A 709 8.72 -9.59 10.20
N TYR A 710 9.80 -9.38 9.46
CA TYR A 710 11.10 -10.01 9.72
C TYR A 710 11.63 -9.66 11.12
N GLU A 711 11.66 -8.36 11.46
CA GLU A 711 12.05 -7.86 12.79
C GLU A 711 11.09 -8.30 13.92
N GLY A 712 9.88 -8.77 13.59
CA GLY A 712 8.97 -9.36 14.57
C GLY A 712 9.46 -10.72 15.10
N TYR A 713 10.22 -11.47 14.30
CA TYR A 713 10.53 -12.89 14.54
C TYR A 713 12.02 -13.24 14.47
N ALA A 714 12.87 -12.44 13.81
CA ALA A 714 14.28 -12.77 13.56
C ALA A 714 15.12 -12.93 14.85
N TRP A 715 14.68 -12.35 15.98
CA TRP A 715 15.30 -12.56 17.29
C TRP A 715 15.15 -14.00 17.82
N MET A 716 14.12 -14.77 17.42
CA MET A 716 13.89 -16.10 18.00
C MET A 716 14.95 -17.12 17.54
N PRO A 717 15.26 -17.27 16.23
CA PRO A 717 16.35 -18.13 15.79
C PRO A 717 17.71 -17.67 16.33
N ALA A 718 17.91 -16.35 16.43
CA ALA A 718 19.13 -15.78 16.99
C ALA A 718 19.33 -16.18 18.46
N LEU A 719 18.28 -16.04 19.27
CA LEU A 719 18.30 -16.42 20.67
C LEU A 719 18.58 -17.92 20.84
N VAL A 720 17.93 -18.77 20.04
CA VAL A 720 18.17 -20.23 20.08
C VAL A 720 19.63 -20.55 19.73
N ALA A 721 20.18 -19.94 18.69
CA ALA A 721 21.58 -20.14 18.30
C ALA A 721 22.56 -19.70 19.40
N ILE A 722 22.29 -18.57 20.07
CA ILE A 722 23.09 -18.08 21.19
C ILE A 722 23.00 -19.03 22.39
N ILE A 723 21.80 -19.51 22.73
CA ILE A 723 21.60 -20.49 23.81
C ILE A 723 22.38 -21.77 23.52
N ILE A 724 22.37 -22.25 22.28
CA ILE A 724 23.14 -23.43 21.87
C ILE A 724 24.65 -23.17 22.01
N ALA A 725 25.14 -22.01 21.55
CA ALA A 725 26.55 -21.64 21.69
C ALA A 725 26.99 -21.59 23.17
N VAL A 726 26.17 -21.00 24.04
CA VAL A 726 26.38 -21.01 25.49
C VAL A 726 26.26 -22.42 26.07
N GLY A 727 25.36 -23.27 25.55
CA GLY A 727 25.24 -24.66 25.97
C GLY A 727 26.49 -25.49 25.67
N CYS A 728 27.14 -25.25 24.52
CA CYS A 728 28.35 -25.94 24.11
C CYS A 728 29.62 -25.43 24.81
N GLY A 729 29.78 -24.10 24.94
CA GLY A 729 30.99 -23.47 25.48
C GLY A 729 30.89 -22.99 26.93
N GLY A 730 29.68 -22.93 27.51
CA GLY A 730 29.39 -22.17 28.73
C GLY A 730 30.09 -22.67 29.99
N GLN A 731 30.40 -23.96 30.09
CA GLN A 731 31.16 -24.50 31.22
C GLN A 731 32.57 -23.90 31.31
N GLN A 732 33.13 -23.48 30.17
CA GLN A 732 34.47 -22.90 30.10
C GLN A 732 34.48 -21.43 30.53
N LEU A 733 33.34 -20.72 30.53
CA LEU A 733 33.25 -19.30 30.92
C LEU A 733 33.66 -19.04 32.37
N GLN A 734 33.75 -20.07 33.22
CA GLN A 734 34.25 -19.92 34.59
C GLN A 734 35.78 -19.74 34.66
N LYS A 735 36.51 -20.07 33.60
CA LYS A 735 37.98 -20.04 33.55
C LYS A 735 38.51 -18.62 33.26
N GLN A 736 38.13 -17.65 34.06
CA GLN A 736 38.53 -16.25 33.87
C GLN A 736 40.03 -16.02 34.11
N ALA A 737 40.67 -15.23 33.25
CA ALA A 737 42.06 -14.82 33.37
C ALA A 737 42.28 -13.92 34.59
N PRO A 738 43.48 -13.91 35.19
CA PRO A 738 43.84 -12.93 36.20
C PRO A 738 43.68 -11.51 35.64
N PHE A 739 43.10 -10.61 36.43
CA PHE A 739 42.88 -9.22 36.05
C PHE A 739 43.38 -8.28 37.15
N GLU A 740 43.80 -7.09 36.75
CA GLU A 740 44.18 -6.02 37.67
C GLU A 740 42.92 -5.28 38.17
N PRO A 741 42.94 -4.68 39.38
CA PRO A 741 41.81 -3.92 39.90
C PRO A 741 41.37 -2.81 38.92
N ALA A 742 40.06 -2.73 38.66
CA ALA A 742 39.51 -1.74 37.74
C ALA A 742 39.86 -0.31 38.16
N THR A 743 40.47 0.44 37.24
CA THR A 743 40.74 1.87 37.43
C THR A 743 39.51 2.70 37.02
N ALA A 744 39.34 3.88 37.61
CA ALA A 744 38.27 4.79 37.22
C ALA A 744 38.35 5.15 35.72
N ALA A 745 39.57 5.33 35.20
CA ALA A 745 39.80 5.60 33.79
C ALA A 745 39.36 4.43 32.90
N GLY A 746 39.68 3.18 33.25
CA GLY A 746 39.23 2.01 32.50
C GLY A 746 37.71 1.83 32.51
N VAL A 747 37.08 2.10 33.67
CA VAL A 747 35.62 2.05 33.84
C VAL A 747 34.92 3.10 32.98
N LEU A 748 35.39 4.36 33.00
CA LEU A 748 34.80 5.45 32.25
C LEU A 748 35.03 5.29 30.73
N SER A 749 36.23 4.89 30.31
CA SER A 749 36.51 4.64 28.90
C SER A 749 35.67 3.49 28.34
N PHE A 750 35.54 2.37 29.07
CA PHE A 750 34.66 1.28 28.64
C PHE A 750 33.17 1.69 28.71
N GLY A 751 32.78 2.47 29.72
CA GLY A 751 31.45 3.08 29.79
C GLY A 751 31.12 3.95 28.58
N GLY A 752 32.08 4.75 28.11
CA GLY A 752 32.00 5.54 26.89
C GLY A 752 31.80 4.68 25.63
N VAL A 753 32.42 3.51 25.56
CA VAL A 753 32.19 2.52 24.49
C VAL A 753 30.75 2.01 24.51
N ILE A 754 30.22 1.67 25.69
CA ILE A 754 28.83 1.22 25.85
C ILE A 754 27.85 2.33 25.47
N ALA A 755 28.10 3.56 25.93
CA ALA A 755 27.29 4.73 25.59
C ALA A 755 27.32 5.00 24.07
N SER A 756 28.47 4.86 23.43
CA SER A 756 28.62 5.03 21.98
C SER A 756 27.88 3.97 21.16
N TYR A 757 27.60 2.80 21.74
CA TYR A 757 26.72 1.81 21.12
C TYR A 757 25.23 2.22 21.24
N MET A 758 24.82 2.77 22.39
CA MET A 758 23.41 2.98 22.70
C MET A 758 22.84 4.33 22.29
N ILE A 759 23.57 5.42 22.55
CA ILE A 759 23.10 6.79 22.28
C ILE A 759 22.72 7.00 20.81
N PRO A 760 23.45 6.47 19.80
CA PRO A 760 23.11 6.68 18.39
C PRO A 760 21.72 6.18 17.98
N TRP A 761 21.14 5.20 18.69
CA TRP A 761 19.77 4.78 18.43
C TRP A 761 18.77 5.93 18.62
N ALA A 762 19.12 6.95 19.42
CA ALA A 762 18.35 8.16 19.63
C ALA A 762 18.15 8.96 18.33
N CYS A 763 19.07 8.83 17.37
CA CYS A 763 19.05 9.51 16.08
C CYS A 763 18.11 8.88 15.06
N ILE A 764 17.57 7.68 15.34
CA ILE A 764 16.59 6.98 14.50
C ILE A 764 15.35 6.50 15.28
N ALA A 765 15.26 6.85 16.57
CA ALA A 765 14.30 6.27 17.50
C ALA A 765 12.83 6.45 17.09
N SER A 766 12.49 7.60 16.51
CA SER A 766 11.15 7.86 15.99
C SER A 766 10.86 7.14 14.67
N ASP A 767 11.88 6.80 13.88
CA ASP A 767 11.72 6.22 12.54
C ASP A 767 11.00 4.88 12.59
N LEU A 768 11.21 4.11 13.67
CA LEU A 768 10.63 2.79 13.91
C LEU A 768 9.29 2.81 14.66
N THR A 769 8.83 4.00 15.08
CA THR A 769 7.65 4.15 15.95
C THR A 769 6.58 5.11 15.41
N THR A 770 6.83 5.80 14.30
CA THR A 770 5.90 6.77 13.69
C THR A 770 4.52 6.20 13.35
N TYR A 771 4.39 4.90 13.10
CA TYR A 771 3.15 4.23 12.71
C TYR A 771 2.25 3.79 13.88
N PHE A 772 2.71 3.90 15.13
CA PHE A 772 1.88 3.53 16.28
C PHE A 772 0.79 4.55 16.56
N ASP A 773 -0.38 4.06 16.96
CA ASP A 773 -1.53 4.89 17.30
C ASP A 773 -1.27 5.77 18.55
N PRO A 774 -1.46 7.10 18.48
CA PRO A 774 -1.25 7.98 19.62
C PRO A 774 -2.46 8.13 20.57
N THR A 775 -3.61 7.48 20.32
CA THR A 775 -4.87 7.80 21.04
C THR A 775 -4.95 7.34 22.50
N GLY A 776 -4.20 6.32 22.90
CA GLY A 776 -4.29 5.76 24.25
C GLY A 776 -3.54 6.57 25.33
N ARG A 777 -4.15 6.71 26.52
CA ARG A 777 -3.59 7.46 27.66
C ARG A 777 -2.23 6.93 28.15
N THR A 778 -1.95 5.65 27.95
CA THR A 778 -0.69 5.00 28.36
C THR A 778 0.28 4.76 27.20
N VAL A 779 0.02 5.27 25.99
CA VAL A 779 0.82 4.95 24.80
C VAL A 779 2.28 5.34 24.97
N SER A 780 2.57 6.55 25.46
CA SER A 780 3.96 6.98 25.67
C SER A 780 4.70 6.10 26.67
N HIS A 781 4.05 5.68 27.76
CA HIS A 781 4.64 4.78 28.73
C HIS A 781 4.88 3.39 28.14
N ARG A 782 3.95 2.87 27.32
CA ARG A 782 4.10 1.59 26.65
C ARG A 782 5.23 1.62 25.62
N ILE A 783 5.25 2.63 24.75
CA ILE A 783 6.32 2.80 23.75
C ILE A 783 7.67 2.96 24.45
N PHE A 784 7.75 3.81 25.47
CA PHE A 784 8.98 3.96 26.27
C PHE A 784 9.42 2.63 26.87
N ALA A 785 8.54 1.94 27.61
CA ALA A 785 8.89 0.70 28.29
C ALA A 785 9.29 -0.41 27.31
N TYR A 786 8.54 -0.58 26.21
CA TYR A 786 8.84 -1.59 25.21
C TYR A 786 10.12 -1.28 24.43
N SER A 787 10.35 -0.02 24.03
CA SER A 787 11.61 0.37 23.39
C SER A 787 12.80 0.26 24.33
N TYR A 788 12.65 0.71 25.59
CA TYR A 788 13.69 0.59 26.61
C TYR A 788 14.05 -0.87 26.86
N LEU A 789 13.07 -1.73 27.13
CA LEU A 789 13.29 -3.16 27.37
C LEU A 789 13.84 -3.88 26.13
N GLY A 790 13.36 -3.55 24.93
CA GLY A 790 13.82 -4.16 23.68
C GLY A 790 15.27 -3.81 23.36
N LEU A 791 15.75 -2.64 23.82
CA LEU A 791 17.15 -2.21 23.71
C LEU A 791 18.01 -2.85 24.81
N VAL A 792 17.65 -2.69 26.10
CA VAL A 792 18.54 -3.07 27.21
C VAL A 792 18.63 -4.57 27.46
N VAL A 793 17.54 -5.33 27.27
CA VAL A 793 17.51 -6.76 27.62
C VAL A 793 18.50 -7.57 26.78
N PRO A 794 18.44 -7.56 25.43
CA PRO A 794 19.39 -8.32 24.64
C PRO A 794 20.82 -7.79 24.79
N THR A 795 21.01 -6.48 24.85
CA THR A 795 22.35 -5.87 24.82
C THR A 795 23.11 -6.12 26.11
N ILE A 796 22.48 -5.94 27.28
CA ILE A 796 23.13 -6.24 28.57
C ILE A 796 23.52 -7.72 28.64
N LEU A 797 22.62 -8.62 28.26
CA LEU A 797 22.88 -10.06 28.32
C LEU A 797 24.02 -10.46 27.37
N LEU A 798 23.99 -9.99 26.14
CA LEU A 798 24.96 -10.37 25.11
C LEU A 798 26.32 -9.69 25.29
N MET A 799 26.36 -8.43 25.71
CA MET A 799 27.62 -7.78 26.08
C MET A 799 28.24 -8.43 27.32
N THR A 800 27.42 -8.83 28.31
CA THR A 800 27.95 -9.56 29.48
C THR A 800 28.49 -10.93 29.08
N LEU A 801 27.82 -11.64 28.16
CA LEU A 801 28.35 -12.86 27.57
C LEU A 801 29.67 -12.60 26.84
N GLY A 802 29.77 -11.51 26.07
CA GLY A 802 31.02 -11.08 25.45
C GLY A 802 32.15 -10.84 26.44
N ALA A 803 31.88 -10.15 27.54
CA ALA A 803 32.86 -9.96 28.62
C ALA A 803 33.28 -11.30 29.24
N ALA A 804 32.34 -12.24 29.43
CA ALA A 804 32.67 -13.57 29.95
C ALA A 804 33.56 -14.36 28.99
N ILE A 805 33.29 -14.27 27.68
CA ILE A 805 34.09 -14.91 26.63
C ILE A 805 35.48 -14.29 26.59
N GLY A 806 35.58 -12.96 26.49
CA GLY A 806 36.85 -12.23 26.41
C GLY A 806 37.74 -12.47 27.63
N GLY A 807 37.15 -12.53 28.83
CA GLY A 807 37.90 -12.80 30.06
C GLY A 807 38.34 -14.26 30.22
N ALA A 808 37.66 -15.23 29.60
CA ALA A 808 38.06 -16.64 29.66
C ALA A 808 39.02 -17.07 28.54
N MET A 809 39.08 -16.30 27.45
CA MET A 809 39.74 -16.65 26.19
C MET A 809 41.21 -17.08 26.36
N SER A 810 42.02 -16.34 27.12
CA SER A 810 43.45 -16.64 27.27
C SER A 810 43.74 -17.91 28.08
N ASN A 811 42.76 -18.40 28.86
CA ASN A 811 42.86 -19.64 29.63
C ASN A 811 42.32 -20.87 28.89
N ILE A 812 41.78 -20.67 27.68
CA ILE A 812 41.20 -21.72 26.85
C ILE A 812 41.94 -21.68 25.51
N PRO A 813 42.99 -22.51 25.32
CA PRO A 813 43.84 -22.45 24.14
C PRO A 813 43.06 -22.50 22.83
N GLU A 814 41.99 -23.29 22.75
CA GLU A 814 41.16 -23.41 21.55
C GLU A 814 40.43 -22.10 21.22
N TRP A 815 40.00 -21.34 22.24
CA TRP A 815 39.34 -20.04 22.04
C TRP A 815 40.37 -18.99 21.66
N GLN A 816 41.56 -19.00 22.28
CA GLN A 816 42.64 -18.09 21.90
C GLN A 816 43.09 -18.33 20.45
N ILE A 817 43.27 -19.59 20.03
CA ILE A 817 43.59 -19.94 18.63
C ILE A 817 42.47 -19.47 17.69
N GLY A 818 41.22 -19.67 18.09
CA GLY A 818 40.06 -19.16 17.36
C GLY A 818 40.12 -17.64 17.19
N PHE A 819 40.41 -16.91 18.27
CA PHE A 819 40.54 -15.46 18.26
C PHE A 819 41.69 -14.98 17.36
N ASP A 820 42.86 -15.60 17.46
CA ASP A 820 44.03 -15.22 16.66
C ASP A 820 43.79 -15.47 15.15
N SER A 821 42.90 -16.42 14.80
CA SER A 821 42.56 -16.73 13.41
C SER A 821 41.54 -15.75 12.78
N THR A 822 40.39 -15.57 13.42
CA THR A 822 39.24 -14.84 12.85
C THR A 822 38.51 -14.02 13.90
N LEU A 823 39.18 -13.66 15.00
CA LEU A 823 38.64 -12.88 16.11
C LEU A 823 37.36 -13.53 16.68
N VAL A 824 36.28 -12.75 16.82
CA VAL A 824 35.05 -13.19 17.49
C VAL A 824 34.43 -14.41 16.79
N GLY A 825 34.50 -14.49 15.47
CA GLY A 825 33.97 -15.62 14.71
C GLY A 825 34.65 -16.94 15.04
N GLY A 826 35.98 -16.93 15.20
CA GLY A 826 36.77 -18.10 15.55
C GLY A 826 36.55 -18.55 16.98
N VAL A 827 36.38 -17.60 17.92
CA VAL A 827 36.02 -17.93 19.31
C VAL A 827 34.66 -18.61 19.37
N LEU A 828 33.65 -18.07 18.71
CA LEU A 828 32.30 -18.68 18.65
C LEU A 828 32.33 -20.05 17.96
N GLY A 829 33.16 -20.21 16.92
CA GLY A 829 33.38 -21.52 16.29
C GLY A 829 34.03 -22.53 17.22
N ALA A 830 35.05 -22.12 18.00
CA ALA A 830 35.68 -22.98 19.00
C ALA A 830 34.69 -23.36 20.12
N MET A 831 33.84 -22.43 20.56
CA MET A 831 32.76 -22.70 21.52
C MET A 831 31.76 -23.74 21.01
N LEU A 832 31.45 -23.73 19.71
CA LEU A 832 30.49 -24.63 19.06
C LEU A 832 31.10 -25.95 18.57
N SER A 833 32.43 -26.08 18.59
CA SER A 833 33.14 -27.28 18.15
C SER A 833 32.65 -28.60 18.78
N PRO A 834 32.20 -28.67 20.06
CA PRO A 834 31.67 -29.91 20.64
C PRO A 834 30.41 -30.45 19.94
N ALA A 835 29.66 -29.58 19.24
CA ALA A 835 28.48 -29.97 18.47
C ALA A 835 28.81 -30.44 17.03
N GLY A 836 30.10 -30.54 16.67
CA GLY A 836 30.55 -31.03 15.36
C GLY A 836 29.93 -30.28 14.18
N GLY A 837 29.43 -31.01 13.18
CA GLY A 837 28.81 -30.41 11.99
C GLY A 837 27.57 -29.56 12.30
N PHE A 838 26.83 -29.87 13.36
CA PHE A 838 25.71 -29.03 13.79
C PHE A 838 26.20 -27.70 14.38
N GLY A 839 27.33 -27.70 15.09
CA GLY A 839 27.98 -26.48 15.59
C GLY A 839 28.36 -25.51 14.46
N LYS A 840 28.88 -26.05 13.34
CA LYS A 840 29.14 -25.27 12.11
C LYS A 840 27.87 -24.64 11.53
N PHE A 841 26.76 -25.39 11.49
CA PHE A 841 25.46 -24.85 11.07
C PHE A 841 25.01 -23.70 11.99
N ILE A 842 25.12 -23.87 13.31
CA ILE A 842 24.76 -22.82 14.27
C ILE A 842 25.64 -21.58 14.10
N LEU A 843 26.93 -21.73 13.79
CA LEU A 843 27.82 -20.60 13.53
C LEU A 843 27.40 -19.80 12.27
N VAL A 844 26.91 -20.48 11.22
CA VAL A 844 26.28 -19.81 10.06
C VAL A 844 25.01 -19.06 10.47
N VAL A 845 24.15 -19.68 11.29
CA VAL A 845 22.94 -19.02 11.80
C VAL A 845 23.31 -17.77 12.61
N LEU A 846 24.33 -17.85 13.47
CA LEU A 846 24.87 -16.73 14.23
C LEU A 846 25.36 -15.60 13.32
N ALA A 847 26.07 -15.92 12.24
CA ALA A 847 26.49 -14.93 11.23
C ALA A 847 25.28 -14.20 10.60
N PHE A 848 24.18 -14.91 10.35
CA PHE A 848 22.97 -14.31 9.78
C PHE A 848 22.08 -13.57 10.78
N THR A 849 22.31 -13.68 12.10
CA THR A 849 21.59 -12.85 13.09
C THR A 849 21.84 -11.35 12.88
N LEU A 850 23.00 -11.01 12.33
CA LEU A 850 23.41 -9.65 11.99
C LEU A 850 22.57 -9.02 10.88
N LEU A 851 21.85 -9.82 10.10
CA LEU A 851 21.00 -9.34 9.03
C LEU A 851 19.81 -8.50 9.54
N ALA A 852 19.31 -8.76 10.75
CA ALA A 852 18.27 -7.97 11.41
C ALA A 852 18.76 -6.56 11.81
N ASN A 853 20.02 -6.44 12.25
CA ASN A 853 20.56 -5.12 12.58
C ASN A 853 20.78 -4.28 11.32
N ILE A 854 21.40 -4.87 10.30
CA ILE A 854 21.75 -4.14 9.07
C ILE A 854 20.48 -3.76 8.26
N SER A 855 19.41 -4.56 8.29
CA SER A 855 18.13 -4.23 7.66
C SER A 855 17.47 -3.00 8.30
N GLY A 856 17.34 -2.99 9.63
CA GLY A 856 16.82 -1.83 10.37
C GLY A 856 17.67 -0.58 10.20
N THR A 857 19.00 -0.74 10.15
CA THR A 857 19.95 0.37 9.96
C THR A 857 19.89 0.95 8.54
N MET A 858 19.84 0.09 7.51
CA MET A 858 19.69 0.50 6.11
C MET A 858 18.37 1.25 5.87
N TYR A 859 17.30 0.83 6.53
CA TYR A 859 16.03 1.55 6.50
C TYR A 859 16.20 3.01 6.91
N ALA A 860 16.84 3.28 8.05
CA ALA A 860 17.08 4.63 8.54
C ALA A 860 18.05 5.43 7.65
N ILE A 861 19.10 4.79 7.12
CA ILE A 861 20.05 5.42 6.19
C ILE A 861 19.31 6.01 4.97
N THR A 862 18.39 5.25 4.37
CA THR A 862 17.63 5.74 3.20
C THR A 862 16.77 6.98 3.50
N LEU A 863 16.16 7.06 4.70
CA LEU A 863 15.38 8.24 5.14
C LEU A 863 16.27 9.46 5.40
N ASN A 864 17.48 9.24 5.92
CA ASN A 864 18.45 10.30 6.17
C ASN A 864 18.97 10.90 4.85
N PHE A 865 19.20 10.08 3.82
CA PHE A 865 19.54 10.60 2.48
C PHE A 865 18.43 11.45 1.86
N GLN A 866 17.17 11.03 2.01
CA GLN A 866 16.02 11.81 1.55
C GLN A 866 15.91 13.16 2.29
N THR A 867 16.34 13.22 3.56
CA THR A 867 16.38 14.47 4.34
C THR A 867 17.41 15.47 3.79
N LEU A 868 18.55 15.01 3.24
CA LEU A 868 19.60 15.87 2.67
C LEU A 868 19.28 16.39 1.27
N ILE A 869 18.52 15.63 0.48
CA ILE A 869 18.29 15.91 -0.93
C ILE A 869 16.78 15.95 -1.23
N PRO A 870 16.02 16.90 -0.65
CA PRO A 870 14.56 16.94 -0.78
C PRO A 870 14.09 17.13 -2.23
N SER A 871 14.91 17.74 -3.10
CA SER A 871 14.58 18.00 -4.51
C SER A 871 14.69 16.77 -5.43
N PHE A 872 15.31 15.67 -4.97
CA PHE A 872 15.46 14.45 -5.77
C PHE A 872 14.60 13.33 -5.18
N ARG A 873 13.46 13.05 -5.82
CA ARG A 873 12.57 11.91 -5.49
C ARG A 873 13.16 10.58 -6.03
N LEU A 874 14.40 10.29 -5.65
CA LEU A 874 15.06 9.02 -5.99
C LEU A 874 14.46 7.88 -5.16
N PRO A 875 14.15 6.73 -5.77
CA PRO A 875 13.71 5.55 -5.04
C PRO A 875 14.72 5.10 -3.97
N ARG A 876 14.23 4.79 -2.76
CA ARG A 876 15.04 4.49 -1.57
C ARG A 876 16.13 3.43 -1.77
N TYR A 877 15.83 2.40 -2.56
CA TYR A 877 16.77 1.30 -2.82
C TYR A 877 18.07 1.72 -3.51
N ILE A 878 18.07 2.85 -4.22
CA ILE A 878 19.27 3.38 -4.87
C ILE A 878 20.30 3.75 -3.80
N PHE A 879 19.85 4.35 -2.70
CA PHE A 879 20.72 4.68 -1.57
C PHE A 879 21.27 3.42 -0.90
N SER A 880 20.47 2.36 -0.74
CA SER A 880 20.96 1.07 -0.22
C SER A 880 22.08 0.47 -1.08
N VAL A 881 21.93 0.51 -2.42
CA VAL A 881 22.97 0.02 -3.35
C VAL A 881 24.26 0.85 -3.24
N ILE A 882 24.15 2.18 -3.20
CA ILE A 882 25.30 3.09 -3.07
C ILE A 882 26.03 2.82 -1.75
N VAL A 883 25.28 2.71 -0.66
CA VAL A 883 25.83 2.51 0.68
C VAL A 883 26.48 1.13 0.81
N THR A 884 25.87 0.06 0.29
CA THR A 884 26.52 -1.27 0.26
C THR A 884 27.81 -1.25 -0.56
N ALA A 885 27.86 -0.52 -1.68
CA ALA A 885 29.07 -0.38 -2.49
C ALA A 885 30.21 0.36 -1.76
N ILE A 886 29.88 1.22 -0.79
CA ILE A 886 30.84 1.90 0.10
C ILE A 886 31.24 0.99 1.26
N ILE A 887 30.29 0.27 1.87
CA ILE A 887 30.51 -0.58 3.05
C ILE A 887 31.48 -1.72 2.74
N ILE A 888 31.31 -2.44 1.62
CA ILE A 888 32.09 -3.65 1.34
C ILE A 888 33.60 -3.36 1.27
N PRO A 889 34.10 -2.40 0.48
CA PRO A 889 35.54 -2.10 0.43
C PRO A 889 36.11 -1.61 1.77
N ILE A 890 35.35 -0.78 2.49
CA ILE A 890 35.76 -0.27 3.80
C ILE A 890 35.81 -1.41 4.82
N ALA A 891 34.82 -2.31 4.82
CA ALA A 891 34.78 -3.48 5.70
C ALA A 891 35.92 -4.45 5.43
N VAL A 892 36.24 -4.73 4.16
CA VAL A 892 37.41 -5.57 3.81
C VAL A 892 38.70 -4.96 4.37
N LYS A 893 38.88 -3.64 4.26
CA LYS A 893 40.04 -2.96 4.84
C LYS A 893 40.02 -2.96 6.37
N ALA A 894 38.88 -2.65 6.97
CA ALA A 894 38.71 -2.57 8.42
C ALA A 894 38.85 -3.94 9.10
N ALA A 895 38.63 -5.04 8.39
CA ALA A 895 38.78 -6.40 8.93
C ALA A 895 40.23 -6.75 9.35
N HIS A 896 41.24 -6.08 8.77
CA HIS A 896 42.64 -6.31 9.11
C HIS A 896 43.00 -5.77 10.51
N ASP A 897 42.47 -4.61 10.87
CA ASP A 897 42.72 -3.93 12.15
C ASP A 897 41.40 -3.68 12.89
N PHE A 898 40.60 -4.73 13.06
CA PHE A 898 39.19 -4.61 13.42
C PHE A 898 38.95 -3.89 14.75
N PHE A 899 39.60 -4.30 15.84
CA PHE A 899 39.37 -3.71 17.17
C PHE A 899 39.87 -2.26 17.26
N LEU A 900 41.02 -1.96 16.64
CA LEU A 900 41.54 -0.58 16.55
C LEU A 900 40.60 0.32 15.72
N SER A 901 40.09 -0.21 14.60
CA SER A 901 39.12 0.50 13.76
C SER A 901 37.80 0.71 14.49
N LEU A 902 37.37 -0.28 15.27
CA LEU A 902 36.16 -0.25 16.09
C LEU A 902 36.24 0.85 17.16
N GLU A 903 37.31 0.87 17.97
CA GLU A 903 37.51 1.85 19.06
C GLU A 903 37.58 3.29 18.55
N ASN A 904 38.33 3.54 17.48
CA ASN A 904 38.44 4.89 16.92
C ASN A 904 37.14 5.40 16.30
N PHE A 905 36.34 4.50 15.74
CA PHE A 905 35.06 4.83 15.11
C PHE A 905 33.96 5.13 16.14
N ILE A 906 33.82 4.28 17.17
CA ILE A 906 32.75 4.38 18.18
C ILE A 906 32.89 5.65 19.03
N ALA A 907 34.11 6.08 19.32
CA ALA A 907 34.34 7.28 20.12
C ALA A 907 33.77 8.55 19.49
N LEU A 908 34.06 8.78 18.20
CA LEU A 908 33.55 9.93 17.48
C LEU A 908 32.01 9.93 17.47
N ILE A 909 31.41 8.74 17.33
CA ILE A 909 29.96 8.55 17.37
C ILE A 909 29.37 8.98 18.71
N GLY A 910 29.96 8.53 19.82
CA GLY A 910 29.48 8.85 21.16
C GLY A 910 29.38 10.36 21.41
N TYR A 911 30.41 11.12 21.03
CA TYR A 911 30.47 12.55 21.34
C TYR A 911 29.42 13.37 20.60
N TRP A 912 29.32 13.20 19.27
CA TRP A 912 28.38 14.00 18.50
C TRP A 912 26.94 13.59 18.80
N SER A 913 26.67 12.28 18.98
CA SER A 913 25.32 11.79 19.27
C SER A 913 24.86 12.21 20.67
N ALA A 914 25.76 12.22 21.66
CA ALA A 914 25.48 12.78 22.99
C ALA A 914 25.20 14.28 22.93
N SER A 915 25.99 15.04 22.16
CA SER A 915 25.74 16.47 21.94
C SER A 915 24.38 16.73 21.28
N PHE A 916 24.03 15.95 20.24
CA PHE A 916 22.74 15.99 19.56
C PHE A 916 21.58 15.71 20.52
N VAL A 917 21.68 14.65 21.33
CA VAL A 917 20.67 14.29 22.33
C VAL A 917 20.51 15.42 23.35
N GLY A 918 21.60 15.98 23.86
CA GLY A 918 21.57 17.11 24.79
C GLY A 918 20.77 18.29 24.25
N ILE A 919 20.96 18.63 22.97
CA ILE A 919 20.24 19.72 22.30
C ILE A 919 18.75 19.40 22.12
N VAL A 920 18.41 18.25 21.52
CA VAL A 920 16.99 17.94 21.20
C VAL A 920 16.15 17.69 22.46
N VAL A 921 16.74 17.11 23.51
CA VAL A 921 16.09 16.93 24.81
C VAL A 921 15.87 18.29 25.48
N THR A 922 16.85 19.19 25.42
CA THR A 922 16.73 20.55 25.95
C THR A 922 15.67 21.36 25.19
N GLU A 923 15.64 21.29 23.86
CA GLU A 923 14.58 21.89 23.04
C GLU A 923 13.20 21.38 23.48
N HIS A 924 13.06 20.07 23.68
CA HIS A 924 11.80 19.46 24.07
C HIS A 924 11.32 19.93 25.46
N PHE A 925 12.18 19.89 26.47
CA PHE A 925 11.76 20.16 27.86
C PHE A 925 11.78 21.64 28.22
N VAL A 926 12.76 22.42 27.76
CA VAL A 926 12.90 23.85 28.12
C VAL A 926 12.05 24.73 27.22
N PHE A 927 12.20 24.58 25.90
CA PHE A 927 11.55 25.49 24.94
C PHE A 927 10.15 25.03 24.54
N ARG A 928 9.92 23.71 24.51
CA ARG A 928 8.62 23.09 24.18
C ARG A 928 7.89 22.53 25.39
N ARG A 929 8.41 22.75 26.60
CA ARG A 929 7.73 22.45 27.88
C ARG A 929 7.23 21.00 28.01
N GLY A 930 7.86 20.07 27.32
CA GLY A 930 7.43 18.67 27.28
C GLY A 930 6.17 18.39 26.44
N ASP A 931 5.66 19.37 25.69
CA ASP A 931 4.46 19.21 24.86
C ASP A 931 4.83 18.93 23.40
N SER A 932 4.54 17.70 22.95
CA SER A 932 4.73 17.28 21.56
C SER A 932 3.87 18.06 20.56
N LYS A 933 2.77 18.70 20.99
CA LYS A 933 1.90 19.49 20.11
C LYS A 933 2.57 20.76 19.59
N LEU A 934 3.58 21.27 20.31
CA LEU A 934 4.34 22.43 19.88
C LEU A 934 5.27 22.12 18.69
N TYR A 935 5.44 20.85 18.33
CA TYR A 935 6.04 20.46 17.05
C TYR A 935 4.97 20.55 15.96
N GLU A 936 4.73 21.77 15.47
CA GLU A 936 3.74 22.04 14.44
C GLU A 936 4.04 21.28 13.14
N VAL A 937 3.29 20.19 12.92
CA VAL A 937 3.54 19.28 11.80
C VAL A 937 3.37 19.97 10.45
N ALA A 938 2.53 21.01 10.33
CA ALA A 938 2.31 21.71 9.06
C ALA A 938 3.52 22.52 8.57
N VAL A 939 4.47 22.87 9.44
CA VAL A 939 5.60 23.76 9.10
C VAL A 939 6.94 23.05 9.02
N TRP A 940 6.94 21.72 9.13
CA TRP A 940 8.14 20.88 9.15
C TRP A 940 9.06 21.06 7.93
N ASP A 941 8.51 21.48 6.78
CA ASP A 941 9.24 21.73 5.53
C ASP A 941 9.19 23.18 5.07
N VAL A 942 8.91 24.13 5.99
CA VAL A 942 8.85 25.57 5.68
C VAL A 942 10.04 26.28 6.35
N PRO A 943 11.13 26.60 5.63
CA PRO A 943 12.34 27.20 6.22
C PRO A 943 12.06 28.50 6.98
N SER A 944 11.09 29.28 6.50
CA SER A 944 10.69 30.54 7.12
C SER A 944 9.83 30.40 8.38
N LYS A 945 9.52 29.19 8.84
CA LYS A 945 8.77 28.98 10.09
C LYS A 945 9.53 28.14 11.12
N LEU A 946 10.71 27.67 10.74
CA LEU A 946 11.61 26.91 11.59
C LEU A 946 12.69 27.83 12.21
N PRO A 947 13.35 27.39 13.29
CA PRO A 947 14.51 28.07 13.84
C PRO A 947 15.59 28.25 12.78
N LEU A 948 16.47 29.25 12.96
CA LEU A 948 17.64 29.37 12.09
C LEU A 948 18.57 28.17 12.28
N GLY A 949 18.71 27.68 13.52
CA GLY A 949 19.56 26.53 13.88
C GLY A 949 20.97 26.92 14.33
N ILE A 950 21.26 28.22 14.40
CA ILE A 950 22.57 28.77 14.80
C ILE A 950 22.81 28.45 16.27
N ALA A 951 21.76 28.50 17.11
CA ALA A 951 21.87 28.15 18.52
C ALA A 951 22.31 26.70 18.72
N ALA A 952 21.75 25.76 17.96
CA ALA A 952 22.06 24.33 18.07
C ALA A 952 23.48 24.02 17.60
N ILE A 953 23.89 24.54 16.44
CA ILE A 953 25.25 24.36 15.94
C ILE A 953 26.27 25.08 16.82
N GLY A 954 25.96 26.30 17.26
CA GLY A 954 26.81 27.04 18.18
C GLY A 954 27.04 26.28 19.48
N ALA A 955 25.98 25.75 20.09
CA ALA A 955 26.08 24.93 21.30
C ALA A 955 26.91 23.65 21.08
N ALA A 956 26.67 22.96 19.96
CA ALA A 956 27.43 21.77 19.60
C ALA A 956 28.91 22.08 19.38
N VAL A 957 29.27 23.07 18.57
CA VAL A 957 30.67 23.41 18.27
C VAL A 957 31.40 23.93 19.52
N LEU A 958 30.76 24.80 20.30
CA LEU A 958 31.35 25.33 21.52
C LEU A 958 31.57 24.23 22.58
N SER A 959 30.70 23.22 22.64
CA SER A 959 30.93 22.10 23.58
C SER A 959 32.21 21.33 23.25
N PHE A 960 32.60 21.25 21.97
CA PHE A 960 33.80 20.51 21.57
C PHE A 960 35.11 21.15 22.06
N GLY A 961 35.09 22.43 22.45
CA GLY A 961 36.24 23.06 23.12
C GLY A 961 36.64 22.35 24.43
N LEU A 962 35.67 21.79 25.16
CA LEU A 962 35.93 21.02 26.38
C LEU A 962 35.78 19.50 26.20
N VAL A 963 35.07 19.04 25.17
CA VAL A 963 35.03 17.60 24.84
C VAL A 963 36.41 17.12 24.39
N VAL A 964 37.09 17.82 23.47
CA VAL A 964 38.37 17.37 22.91
C VAL A 964 39.43 17.11 24.00
N PRO A 965 39.63 17.99 25.00
CA PRO A 965 40.56 17.69 26.11
C PRO A 965 40.20 16.48 26.99
N CYS A 966 38.95 16.01 26.93
CA CYS A 966 38.38 14.95 27.77
C CYS A 966 38.30 13.58 27.08
N ILE A 967 38.68 13.47 25.80
CA ILE A 967 38.64 12.19 25.07
C ILE A 967 39.94 11.40 25.29
N ALA A 968 39.82 10.09 25.47
CA ALA A 968 40.90 9.13 25.60
C ALA A 968 40.80 8.10 24.47
N GLN A 969 41.35 8.46 23.31
CA GLN A 969 41.31 7.68 22.09
C GLN A 969 42.69 7.24 21.64
N VAL A 970 42.76 6.19 20.80
CA VAL A 970 44.06 5.62 20.38
C VAL A 970 44.89 6.65 19.60
N TRP A 971 44.24 7.51 18.81
CA TRP A 971 44.91 8.57 18.05
C TRP A 971 45.17 9.84 18.86
N PHE A 972 44.47 10.05 19.98
CA PHE A 972 44.63 11.24 20.82
C PHE A 972 44.07 11.00 22.21
N THR A 973 44.90 11.26 23.21
CA THR A 973 44.48 11.36 24.61
C THR A 973 44.61 12.80 25.06
N GLY A 974 43.48 13.42 25.40
CA GLY A 974 43.44 14.79 25.88
C GLY A 974 44.03 14.92 27.29
N PRO A 975 44.51 16.13 27.66
CA PRO A 975 45.19 16.35 28.94
C PRO A 975 44.32 16.04 30.17
N ILE A 976 43.00 16.17 30.07
CA ILE A 976 42.07 15.81 31.16
C ILE A 976 41.89 14.29 31.18
N ALA A 977 41.71 13.70 29.99
CA ALA A 977 41.50 12.27 29.80
C ALA A 977 42.63 11.37 30.33
N VAL A 978 43.87 11.86 30.36
CA VAL A 978 45.01 11.15 31.00
C VAL A 978 44.73 10.78 32.46
N SER A 979 43.98 11.63 33.16
CA SER A 979 43.65 11.43 34.58
C SER A 979 42.26 10.82 34.81
N THR A 980 41.30 11.12 33.94
CA THR A 980 39.88 10.74 34.12
C THR A 980 39.48 9.50 33.35
N GLY A 981 40.23 9.09 32.33
CA GLY A 981 39.71 8.26 31.25
C GLY A 981 38.80 9.06 30.31
N ASP A 982 38.15 8.37 29.37
CA ASP A 982 37.24 9.02 28.43
C ASP A 982 35.95 9.44 29.12
N ILE A 983 35.70 10.74 29.17
CA ILE A 983 34.43 11.33 29.63
C ILE A 983 33.81 12.23 28.57
N GLY A 984 34.20 12.03 27.31
CA GLY A 984 33.86 12.92 26.21
C GLY A 984 32.36 13.01 25.95
N PHE A 985 31.63 11.90 26.08
CA PHE A 985 30.19 11.88 25.77
C PHE A 985 29.36 12.56 26.86
N GLU A 986 29.72 12.41 28.14
CA GLU A 986 29.06 13.09 29.25
C GLU A 986 29.22 14.60 29.09
N ILE A 987 30.46 15.04 28.86
CA ILE A 987 30.76 16.46 28.64
C ILE A 987 30.02 16.98 27.40
N ALA A 988 29.96 16.20 26.32
CA ALA A 988 29.23 16.58 25.11
C ALA A 988 27.72 16.77 25.38
N PHE A 989 27.08 15.85 26.09
CA PHE A 989 25.65 15.93 26.44
C PHE A 989 25.35 17.13 27.35
N PHE A 990 26.09 17.26 28.46
CA PHE A 990 25.81 18.31 29.44
C PHE A 990 26.14 19.70 28.91
N LEU A 991 27.31 19.87 28.28
CA LEU A 991 27.76 21.18 27.84
C LEU A 991 26.96 21.67 26.63
N SER A 992 26.58 20.80 25.69
CA SER A 992 25.69 21.20 24.59
C SER A 992 24.31 21.62 25.10
N ALA A 993 23.75 20.89 26.07
CA ALA A 993 22.46 21.22 26.69
C ALA A 993 22.51 22.58 27.41
N VAL A 994 23.54 22.82 28.22
CA VAL A 994 23.72 24.07 28.97
C VAL A 994 23.94 25.26 28.04
N LEU A 995 24.80 25.12 27.02
CA LEU A 995 25.09 26.19 26.07
C LEU A 995 23.91 26.48 25.13
N TYR A 996 23.09 25.47 24.82
CA TYR A 996 21.93 25.64 23.94
C TYR A 996 20.90 26.59 24.53
N VAL A 997 20.68 26.59 25.85
CA VAL A 997 19.67 27.44 26.50
C VAL A 997 19.88 28.95 26.25
N PRO A 998 21.00 29.59 26.64
CA PRO A 998 21.21 31.01 26.39
C PRO A 998 21.28 31.35 24.89
N LEU A 999 21.89 30.48 24.08
CA LEU A 999 21.99 30.68 22.63
C LEU A 999 20.62 30.65 21.95
N ARG A 1000 19.73 29.74 22.38
CA ARG A 1000 18.38 29.62 21.83
C ARG A 1000 17.48 30.77 22.30
N TYR A 1001 17.64 31.27 23.53
CA TYR A 1001 16.97 32.52 23.94
C TYR A 1001 17.40 33.72 23.08
N ALA A 1002 18.70 33.86 22.81
CA ALA A 1002 19.20 34.90 21.93
C ALA A 1002 18.66 34.75 20.50
N GLU A 1003 18.69 33.54 19.94
CA GLU A 1003 18.16 33.24 18.60
C GLU A 1003 16.67 33.61 18.48
N LYS A 1004 15.84 33.25 19.48
CA LYS A 1004 14.42 33.63 19.51
C LYS A 1004 14.22 35.14 19.63
N HIS A 1005 15.06 35.83 20.41
CA HIS A 1005 14.97 37.28 20.58
C HIS A 1005 15.27 38.04 19.29
N TYR A 1006 16.31 37.63 18.55
CA TYR A 1006 16.73 38.31 17.33
C TYR A 1006 15.95 37.89 16.07
N SER A 1007 15.57 36.61 15.96
CA SER A 1007 14.90 36.08 14.75
C SER A 1007 13.37 36.01 14.87
N GLY A 1008 12.83 36.11 16.09
CA GLY A 1008 11.40 35.91 16.36
C GLY A 1008 10.93 34.46 16.23
N ARG A 1009 11.85 33.48 16.04
CA ARG A 1009 11.56 32.07 15.74
C ARG A 1009 12.35 31.10 16.61
#